data_AF-A0A4R1GM34-F1
#
_entry.id   AF-A0A4R1GM34-F1
#
_cell.length_a   1.000
_cell.length_b   1.000
_cell.length_c   1.000
_cell.angle_alpha   90.00
_cell.angle_beta   90.00
_cell.angle_gamma   90.00
#
_symmetry.space_group_name_H-M   'P 1'
#
loop_
_entity.id
_entity.type
_entity.pdbx_description
1 polymer ?
#
loop_
_entity_poly.entity_id
_entity_poly.type
_entity_poly.pdbx_seq_one_letter_code
_entity_poly.pdbx_strand_id
1 'polypeptide(L)'
;MMNVQVKPATLLSAANSKFRNAQYREAIDAYRQLLRDNPELGRSIHFNLELAQRRLNGDSHAQKEVKTTPAAAPEKSAVEMSKAAHHFDPEYYLQENDDVREAGVNPEEHYWSNGEREGRKPNPWFDPSFYYRLNADVRQAGISAFRHYIDSGRQEGRGSHSPIQDDKRVTTSAHKPLLFVGHDGVLAGSEIVLLEVVRWFYNHTTRKIKLLLLAPGPVADQYAEFADVYVLPGDGVDQPDDLKAFLNENFEFAYLNTVVSGRLFNYLEQAGARLDCDIVTHIHEMEKVLATFPVEMEALLGRTKHWISASPASSATLETKYQIAIGALTTVPAFINPVARKEALTNELQAEAREELGLSTSAFVVMGCGTVYERKGPDLFLEAARLLKKQTNQQIEFVWLGQGPDKEILEASLTEEEKGWIIFAGNRNNANKLLAGADVFFMSSREDPFPLVVLESAQHGVPTVCFEPATGITAFIEENAGIAVPEISSQLAAKALQKLMEHPSYRQELGNNARAKLFANYTTDQQNLKIYTTIQQVTDYKPSVSVIVPFYNHEKFIEERLDSILAQPIKDIEIIALDDCSTDNTVAKVHPYELDGRVTLIENEANSGSPFKQWEKGIRLAQGDVIWIAEGDDTCDPNFIQTLLPYFDDLMVNIAGAKTEIIDEHGTLKENALSPYLNMAFPGKFDKSYIKDGFEEVNEQLGAMCTLVNASGLLIRKRSFGASLSTAQNFKMCGDWLIYLECLTGGKIAYDINTRNYFRRHSASQVHKVEGTEVYFNERYAITDFVVENFAVSRRMLKKAFAAIDHEWERFAHKNPGKSLSDLYNLDTIRKKSSFLERQPHVAFYVHGMMFSKGGIERLAGQLANHLVENGWQVTIFCKAHPSRKPIYPLYESVRVVPLFDEHKLEKSVKALNTALCYSDIDVFVPMLSEWLFEPVIEAAQNTGVAIIASEHNDPWKIEELWWGKKERAEWFGKVDAIHLLLNKFTESLPGNLHQNVFTIPNGVDIPKEISIDKREKIILAVGRLEKQKRFDRLLEAIGKTQTSLRDKGYRVHILGEGSLKAELKSQAESLGIQDLVVLLGSSPNIEISYKSADFFVMSSEFEGFGIALVEAMAHGLPAIGFRECNGPNEIIIEGETGALVDSSDELAKMIDEWLSADLTEARLSAAKHAKNFSLDKFYDEWKDLLSFVRSAT
;
A
#
# COMPACT_ATOMS: atom_id res chain seq x y z
N MET A 1 -70.38 -27.31 12.32
CA MET A 1 -69.31 -28.23 12.75
C MET A 1 -68.61 -28.74 11.51
N MET A 2 -67.51 -28.08 11.11
CA MET A 2 -66.58 -28.60 10.11
C MET A 2 -65.29 -28.94 10.86
N ASN A 3 -64.87 -30.20 10.80
CA ASN A 3 -63.65 -30.70 11.41
C ASN A 3 -62.44 -30.10 10.69
N VAL A 4 -61.63 -29.33 11.42
CA VAL A 4 -60.29 -28.91 10.96
C VAL A 4 -59.36 -30.11 11.17
N GLN A 5 -58.96 -30.79 10.09
CA GLN A 5 -57.89 -31.80 10.15
C GLN A 5 -56.55 -31.09 10.35
N VAL A 6 -55.92 -31.30 11.51
CA VAL A 6 -54.55 -30.84 11.79
C VAL A 6 -53.58 -31.59 10.86
N LYS A 7 -52.71 -30.86 10.17
CA LYS A 7 -51.77 -31.45 9.20
C LYS A 7 -50.79 -32.43 9.89
N PRO A 8 -50.47 -33.57 9.26
CA PRO A 8 -49.58 -34.59 9.85
C PRO A 8 -48.20 -34.07 10.27
N ALA A 9 -47.64 -33.10 9.53
CA ALA A 9 -46.36 -32.47 9.86
C ALA A 9 -46.37 -31.73 11.21
N THR A 10 -47.50 -31.11 11.57
CA THR A 10 -47.65 -30.41 12.85
C THR A 10 -47.73 -31.41 14.01
N LEU A 11 -48.42 -32.53 13.80
CA LEU A 11 -48.50 -33.62 14.79
C LEU A 11 -47.14 -34.33 14.94
N LEU A 12 -46.39 -34.53 13.84
CA LEU A 12 -45.04 -35.09 13.87
C LEU A 12 -44.06 -34.18 14.60
N SER A 13 -44.14 -32.86 14.36
CA SER A 13 -43.32 -31.87 15.08
C SER A 13 -43.61 -31.88 16.58
N ALA A 14 -44.89 -32.01 16.98
CA ALA A 14 -45.26 -32.16 18.38
C ALA A 14 -44.73 -33.46 18.99
N ALA A 15 -44.78 -34.59 18.27
CA ALA A 15 -44.21 -35.87 18.71
C ALA A 15 -42.67 -35.83 18.82
N ASN A 16 -42.00 -35.20 17.85
CA ASN A 16 -40.56 -34.95 17.87
C ASN A 16 -40.16 -34.00 19.01
N SER A 17 -41.00 -33.00 19.33
CA SER A 17 -40.79 -32.11 20.46
C SER A 17 -40.80 -32.87 21.79
N LYS A 18 -41.79 -33.76 21.99
CA LYS A 18 -41.84 -34.65 23.17
C LYS A 18 -40.62 -35.57 23.25
N PHE A 19 -40.16 -36.09 22.11
CA PHE A 19 -38.96 -36.92 22.05
C PHE A 19 -37.70 -36.13 22.45
N ARG A 20 -37.52 -34.91 21.94
CA ARG A 20 -36.40 -34.02 22.30
C ARG A 20 -36.40 -33.60 23.76
N ASN A 21 -37.58 -33.46 24.36
CA ASN A 21 -37.75 -33.13 25.78
C ASN A 21 -37.69 -34.38 26.70
N ALA A 22 -37.13 -35.50 26.22
CA ALA A 22 -37.03 -36.77 26.94
C ALA A 22 -38.36 -37.39 27.45
N GLN A 23 -39.51 -36.93 26.95
CA GLN A 23 -40.84 -37.48 27.25
C GLN A 23 -41.12 -38.71 26.37
N TYR A 24 -40.24 -39.71 26.40
CA TYR A 24 -40.19 -40.79 25.41
C TYR A 24 -41.47 -41.62 25.35
N ARG A 25 -42.14 -41.87 26.48
CA ARG A 25 -43.40 -42.64 26.52
C ARG A 25 -44.52 -41.94 25.73
N GLU A 26 -44.63 -40.64 25.92
CA GLU A 26 -45.64 -39.81 25.24
C GLU A 26 -45.30 -39.57 23.77
N ALA A 27 -44.00 -39.50 23.44
CA ALA A 27 -43.53 -39.45 22.07
C ALA A 27 -43.85 -40.77 21.33
N ILE A 28 -43.62 -41.93 21.96
CA ILE A 28 -43.96 -43.26 21.41
C ILE A 28 -45.46 -43.35 21.09
N ASP A 29 -46.31 -42.91 22.01
CA ASP A 29 -47.76 -42.95 21.80
C ASP A 29 -48.19 -42.00 20.68
N ALA A 30 -47.59 -40.81 20.61
CA ALA A 30 -47.83 -39.85 19.53
C ALA A 30 -47.36 -40.37 18.17
N TYR A 31 -46.18 -41.00 18.09
CA TYR A 31 -45.66 -41.63 16.88
C TYR A 31 -46.52 -42.80 16.43
N ARG A 32 -46.95 -43.67 17.35
CA ARG A 32 -47.86 -44.80 17.04
C ARG A 32 -49.21 -44.30 16.54
N GLN A 33 -49.74 -43.23 17.12
CA GLN A 33 -50.98 -42.62 16.66
C GLN A 33 -50.81 -42.03 15.26
N LEU A 34 -49.73 -41.27 15.01
CA LEU A 34 -49.43 -40.76 13.68
C LEU A 34 -49.29 -41.86 12.64
N LEU A 35 -48.61 -42.95 12.99
CA LEU A 35 -48.40 -44.10 12.11
C LEU A 35 -49.69 -44.83 11.76
N ARG A 36 -50.64 -44.91 12.70
CA ARG A 36 -51.97 -45.46 12.46
C ARG A 36 -52.77 -44.57 11.52
N ASP A 37 -52.71 -43.26 11.75
CA ASP A 37 -53.52 -42.28 11.01
C ASP A 37 -52.92 -41.91 9.64
N ASN A 38 -51.60 -42.11 9.45
CA ASN A 38 -50.82 -41.73 8.26
C ASN A 38 -49.71 -42.76 7.97
N PRO A 39 -50.05 -43.97 7.45
CA PRO A 39 -49.11 -45.07 7.26
C PRO A 39 -47.92 -44.74 6.34
N GLU A 40 -48.10 -43.81 5.40
CA GLU A 40 -47.08 -43.35 4.44
C GLU A 40 -45.91 -42.62 5.11
N LEU A 41 -46.09 -42.08 6.32
CA LEU A 41 -45.01 -41.47 7.11
C LEU A 41 -44.11 -42.52 7.79
N GLY A 42 -44.35 -43.81 7.55
CA GLY A 42 -43.67 -44.88 8.24
C GLY A 42 -42.15 -44.84 8.15
N ARG A 43 -41.56 -44.44 7.02
CA ARG A 43 -40.10 -44.29 6.90
C ARG A 43 -39.52 -43.21 7.81
N SER A 44 -40.23 -42.11 8.02
CA SER A 44 -39.77 -40.96 8.83
C SER A 44 -40.06 -41.15 10.32
N ILE A 45 -41.06 -41.96 10.67
CA ILE A 45 -41.50 -42.15 12.07
C ILE A 45 -40.92 -43.42 12.70
N HIS A 46 -40.73 -44.51 11.95
CA HIS A 46 -40.28 -45.79 12.54
C HIS A 46 -38.94 -45.66 13.27
N PHE A 47 -37.98 -44.93 12.70
CA PHE A 47 -36.69 -44.70 13.35
C PHE A 47 -36.85 -43.94 14.68
N ASN A 48 -37.63 -42.85 14.70
CA ASN A 48 -37.85 -42.06 15.92
C ASN A 48 -38.68 -42.82 16.96
N LEU A 49 -39.63 -43.65 16.53
CA LEU A 49 -40.42 -44.52 17.39
C LEU A 49 -39.53 -45.61 18.03
N GLU A 50 -38.65 -46.23 17.25
CA GLU A 50 -37.73 -47.26 17.72
C GLU A 50 -36.65 -46.67 18.63
N LEU A 51 -36.12 -45.49 18.28
CA LEU A 51 -35.17 -44.74 19.09
C LEU A 51 -35.81 -44.29 20.41
N ALA A 52 -37.07 -43.84 20.41
CA ALA A 52 -37.83 -43.52 21.62
C ALA A 52 -38.06 -44.74 22.50
N GLN A 53 -38.38 -45.89 21.91
CA GLN A 53 -38.52 -47.16 22.65
C GLN A 53 -37.20 -47.60 23.28
N ARG A 54 -36.08 -47.48 22.56
CA ARG A 54 -34.75 -47.84 23.06
C ARG A 54 -34.26 -46.87 24.14
N ARG A 55 -34.49 -45.56 23.98
CA ARG A 55 -34.16 -44.53 25.00
C ARG A 55 -35.01 -44.66 26.26
N LEU A 56 -36.29 -45.06 26.13
CA LEU A 56 -37.14 -45.39 27.28
C LEU A 56 -36.65 -46.65 28.03
N ASN A 57 -35.98 -47.57 27.33
CA ASN A 57 -35.47 -48.83 27.88
C ASN A 57 -33.99 -48.78 28.32
N GLY A 58 -33.28 -47.65 28.15
CA GLY A 58 -31.93 -47.43 28.70
C GLY A 58 -30.76 -48.08 27.93
N ASP A 59 -30.96 -48.61 26.73
CA ASP A 59 -29.88 -49.23 25.95
C ASP A 59 -29.06 -48.18 25.17
N SER A 60 -27.82 -47.94 25.62
CA SER A 60 -26.80 -47.16 24.90
C SER A 60 -25.67 -48.08 24.42
N HIS A 61 -25.87 -48.82 23.34
CA HIS A 61 -24.85 -49.25 22.37
C HIS A 61 -25.43 -50.27 21.37
N ALA A 62 -25.26 -50.03 20.05
CA ALA A 62 -25.00 -51.08 19.07
C ALA A 62 -24.60 -50.51 17.70
N GLN A 63 -23.41 -50.89 17.23
CA GLN A 63 -23.05 -51.02 15.82
C GLN A 63 -23.96 -52.05 15.12
N LYS A 64 -24.27 -51.86 13.83
CA LYS A 64 -24.12 -52.92 12.80
C LYS A 64 -24.35 -52.47 11.35
N GLU A 65 -23.43 -52.96 10.52
CA GLU A 65 -23.45 -53.27 9.08
C GLU A 65 -24.74 -53.05 8.28
N VAL A 66 -24.61 -52.33 7.16
CA VAL A 66 -25.55 -52.40 6.02
C VAL A 66 -24.80 -52.95 4.81
N LYS A 67 -25.23 -54.14 4.36
CA LYS A 67 -24.86 -54.72 3.06
C LYS A 67 -25.39 -53.83 1.94
N THR A 68 -24.50 -53.50 1.00
CA THR A 68 -24.81 -52.76 -0.21
C THR A 68 -25.52 -53.63 -1.24
N THR A 69 -26.63 -53.13 -1.77
CA THR A 69 -27.08 -53.43 -3.14
C THR A 69 -27.74 -52.16 -3.68
N PRO A 70 -27.31 -51.61 -4.82
CA PRO A 70 -27.79 -50.31 -5.29
C PRO A 70 -29.17 -50.48 -5.94
N ALA A 71 -30.20 -49.87 -5.35
CA ALA A 71 -31.48 -49.64 -6.01
C ALA A 71 -31.55 -48.18 -6.45
N ALA A 72 -31.88 -48.01 -7.74
CA ALA A 72 -31.99 -46.74 -8.43
C ALA A 72 -32.84 -45.69 -7.68
N ALA A 73 -32.38 -44.44 -7.75
CA ALA A 73 -33.03 -43.28 -7.15
C ALA A 73 -34.46 -43.08 -7.70
N PRO A 74 -35.46 -42.78 -6.85
CA PRO A 74 -36.77 -42.35 -7.33
C PRO A 74 -36.69 -40.88 -7.76
N GLU A 75 -37.15 -40.59 -8.97
CA GLU A 75 -37.47 -39.24 -9.44
C GLU A 75 -38.38 -38.53 -8.42
N LYS A 76 -37.95 -37.36 -7.94
CA LYS A 76 -38.75 -36.50 -7.07
C LYS A 76 -39.42 -35.39 -7.89
N SER A 77 -40.66 -35.12 -7.50
CA SER A 77 -41.63 -34.22 -8.11
C SER A 77 -41.25 -32.73 -8.08
N ALA A 78 -41.60 -32.04 -9.17
CA ALA A 78 -41.30 -30.64 -9.51
C ALA A 78 -41.97 -29.55 -8.64
N VAL A 79 -42.49 -29.85 -7.44
CA VAL A 79 -43.31 -28.89 -6.65
C VAL A 79 -42.52 -28.21 -5.52
N GLU A 80 -41.30 -28.65 -5.21
CA GLU A 80 -40.49 -28.09 -4.12
C GLU A 80 -39.33 -27.16 -4.55
N MET A 81 -39.14 -26.92 -5.85
CA MET A 81 -38.04 -26.05 -6.36
C MET A 81 -38.25 -24.55 -6.10
N SER A 82 -39.44 -24.11 -5.67
CA SER A 82 -39.85 -22.71 -5.86
C SER A 82 -39.12 -21.67 -5.00
N LYS A 83 -38.60 -21.97 -3.80
CA LYS A 83 -38.00 -20.92 -2.95
C LYS A 83 -36.55 -20.63 -3.25
N ALA A 84 -35.70 -21.64 -3.35
CA ALA A 84 -34.28 -21.45 -3.64
C ALA A 84 -34.05 -20.95 -5.09
N ALA A 85 -34.89 -21.38 -6.04
CA ALA A 85 -34.89 -20.87 -7.41
C ALA A 85 -35.07 -19.35 -7.49
N HIS A 86 -35.89 -18.74 -6.62
CA HIS A 86 -36.07 -17.29 -6.56
C HIS A 86 -34.83 -16.51 -6.09
N HIS A 87 -33.85 -17.19 -5.48
CA HIS A 87 -32.61 -16.59 -5.01
C HIS A 87 -31.40 -16.94 -5.89
N PHE A 88 -31.59 -17.76 -6.93
CA PHE A 88 -30.58 -18.00 -7.95
C PHE A 88 -30.47 -16.76 -8.84
N ASP A 89 -29.25 -16.35 -9.16
CA ASP A 89 -28.96 -15.20 -10.01
C ASP A 89 -28.34 -15.69 -11.34
N PRO A 90 -29.14 -15.81 -12.42
CA PRO A 90 -28.65 -16.29 -13.71
C PRO A 90 -27.59 -15.40 -14.34
N GLU A 91 -27.69 -14.08 -14.14
CA GLU A 91 -26.75 -13.12 -14.74
C GLU A 91 -25.40 -13.22 -14.05
N TYR A 92 -25.38 -13.19 -12.72
CA TYR A 92 -24.17 -13.44 -11.93
C TYR A 92 -23.55 -14.80 -12.26
N TYR A 93 -24.36 -15.86 -12.33
CA TYR A 93 -23.85 -17.20 -12.59
C TYR A 93 -23.18 -17.30 -13.96
N LEU A 94 -23.76 -16.73 -15.01
CA LEU A 94 -23.17 -16.69 -16.36
C LEU A 94 -21.97 -15.74 -16.47
N GLN A 95 -21.89 -14.73 -15.60
CA GLN A 95 -20.75 -13.83 -15.51
C GLN A 95 -19.54 -14.52 -14.89
N GLU A 96 -19.75 -15.31 -13.83
CA GLU A 96 -18.67 -16.01 -13.12
C GLU A 96 -18.28 -17.36 -13.75
N ASN A 97 -19.06 -17.86 -14.72
CA ASN A 97 -18.89 -19.18 -15.32
C ASN A 97 -18.94 -19.12 -16.85
N ASP A 98 -17.82 -18.72 -17.47
CA ASP A 98 -17.69 -18.55 -18.92
C ASP A 98 -18.00 -19.84 -19.70
N ASP A 99 -17.64 -21.00 -19.16
CA ASP A 99 -17.89 -22.32 -19.77
C ASP A 99 -19.39 -22.63 -19.90
N VAL A 100 -20.18 -22.27 -18.88
CA VAL A 100 -21.65 -22.42 -18.90
C VAL A 100 -22.26 -21.45 -19.90
N ARG A 101 -21.75 -20.21 -19.95
CA ARG A 101 -22.20 -19.18 -20.90
C ARG A 101 -21.91 -19.59 -22.35
N GLU A 102 -20.72 -20.11 -22.62
CA GLU A 102 -20.31 -20.57 -23.96
C GLU A 102 -21.05 -21.83 -24.40
N ALA A 103 -21.32 -22.75 -23.47
CA ALA A 103 -22.11 -23.94 -23.75
C ALA A 103 -23.59 -23.63 -24.05
N GLY A 104 -24.06 -22.42 -23.73
CA GLY A 104 -25.45 -21.99 -23.97
C GLY A 104 -26.48 -22.82 -23.20
N VAL A 105 -26.06 -23.50 -22.13
CA VAL A 105 -26.94 -24.30 -21.27
C VAL A 105 -27.69 -23.39 -20.30
N ASN A 106 -28.86 -23.83 -19.83
CA ASN A 106 -29.59 -23.07 -18.83
C ASN A 106 -28.77 -23.01 -17.51
N PRO A 107 -28.43 -21.81 -17.01
CA PRO A 107 -27.55 -21.66 -15.84
C PRO A 107 -28.15 -22.24 -14.56
N GLU A 108 -29.47 -22.14 -14.37
CA GLU A 108 -30.14 -22.69 -13.19
C GLU A 108 -30.15 -24.23 -13.24
N GLU A 109 -30.51 -24.82 -14.39
CA GLU A 109 -30.45 -26.27 -14.58
C GLU A 109 -29.02 -26.81 -14.40
N HIS A 110 -28.03 -26.08 -14.91
CA HIS A 110 -26.61 -26.41 -14.71
C HIS A 110 -26.23 -26.38 -13.23
N TYR A 111 -26.63 -25.35 -12.51
CA TYR A 111 -26.31 -25.22 -11.09
C TYR A 111 -26.82 -26.41 -10.27
N TRP A 112 -28.09 -26.79 -10.45
CA TRP A 112 -28.71 -27.87 -9.70
C TRP A 112 -28.20 -29.26 -10.08
N SER A 113 -27.76 -29.44 -11.33
CA SER A 113 -27.22 -30.73 -11.82
C SER A 113 -25.74 -30.93 -11.45
N ASN A 114 -24.92 -29.90 -11.61
CA ASN A 114 -23.47 -29.97 -11.45
C ASN A 114 -22.92 -28.83 -10.57
N GLY A 115 -23.37 -27.60 -10.79
CA GLY A 115 -22.70 -26.41 -10.27
C GLY A 115 -22.55 -26.35 -8.75
N GLU A 116 -23.53 -26.80 -7.96
CA GLU A 116 -23.38 -26.84 -6.50
C GLU A 116 -22.28 -27.81 -6.07
N ARG A 117 -22.18 -28.99 -6.72
CA ARG A 117 -21.13 -29.98 -6.42
C ARG A 117 -19.75 -29.52 -6.83
N GLU A 118 -19.69 -28.70 -7.87
CA GLU A 118 -18.46 -28.04 -8.32
C GLU A 118 -18.11 -26.81 -7.47
N GLY A 119 -18.92 -26.48 -6.44
CA GLY A 119 -18.67 -25.36 -5.55
C GLY A 119 -18.98 -23.98 -6.16
N ARG A 120 -19.65 -23.93 -7.31
CA ARG A 120 -19.98 -22.67 -8.00
C ARG A 120 -21.00 -21.88 -7.19
N LYS A 121 -20.87 -20.56 -7.12
CA LYS A 121 -21.77 -19.69 -6.31
C LYS A 121 -23.08 -19.42 -7.09
N PRO A 122 -24.27 -19.69 -6.53
CA PRO A 122 -25.55 -19.43 -7.21
C PRO A 122 -25.94 -17.94 -7.25
N ASN A 123 -25.30 -17.11 -6.42
CA ASN A 123 -25.49 -15.67 -6.31
C ASN A 123 -24.26 -15.05 -5.57
N PRO A 124 -24.15 -13.71 -5.49
CA PRO A 124 -22.97 -13.07 -4.87
C PRO A 124 -22.77 -13.32 -3.37
N TRP A 125 -23.80 -13.74 -2.63
CA TRP A 125 -23.80 -13.76 -1.15
C TRP A 125 -23.89 -15.17 -0.54
N PHE A 126 -23.89 -16.22 -1.36
CA PHE A 126 -23.93 -17.61 -0.93
C PHE A 126 -22.78 -18.42 -1.54
N ASP A 127 -21.97 -19.05 -0.70
CA ASP A 127 -20.89 -19.94 -1.07
C ASP A 127 -21.20 -21.38 -0.59
N PRO A 128 -21.54 -22.31 -1.50
CA PRO A 128 -21.88 -23.68 -1.10
C PRO A 128 -20.69 -24.42 -0.49
N SER A 129 -19.46 -24.15 -0.93
CA SER A 129 -18.26 -24.81 -0.42
C SER A 129 -18.01 -24.41 1.04
N PHE A 130 -18.10 -23.11 1.33
CA PHE A 130 -18.05 -22.60 2.70
C PHE A 130 -19.16 -23.21 3.56
N TYR A 131 -20.40 -23.19 3.06
CA TYR A 131 -21.55 -23.68 3.79
C TYR A 131 -21.40 -25.15 4.16
N TYR A 132 -20.96 -25.98 3.21
CA TYR A 132 -20.70 -27.38 3.46
C TYR A 132 -19.58 -27.54 4.51
N ARG A 133 -18.44 -26.85 4.41
CA ARG A 133 -17.34 -26.97 5.39
C ARG A 133 -17.79 -26.69 6.83
N LEU A 134 -18.66 -25.71 7.02
CA LEU A 134 -19.14 -25.30 8.35
C LEU A 134 -20.25 -26.21 8.89
N ASN A 135 -21.01 -26.87 8.01
CA ASN A 135 -22.24 -27.59 8.37
C ASN A 135 -22.14 -29.08 8.02
N ALA A 136 -21.45 -29.83 8.88
CA ALA A 136 -21.24 -31.28 8.70
C ALA A 136 -22.55 -32.08 8.63
N ASP A 137 -23.59 -31.65 9.35
CA ASP A 137 -24.92 -32.26 9.33
C ASP A 137 -25.58 -32.17 7.94
N VAL A 138 -25.42 -31.02 7.26
CA VAL A 138 -25.95 -30.80 5.90
C VAL A 138 -25.17 -31.63 4.89
N ARG A 139 -23.83 -31.66 5.00
CA ARG A 139 -22.97 -32.53 4.17
C ARG A 139 -23.35 -34.00 4.30
N GLN A 140 -23.45 -34.51 5.53
CA GLN A 140 -23.79 -35.91 5.80
C GLN A 140 -25.19 -36.29 5.31
N ALA A 141 -26.16 -35.37 5.42
CA ALA A 141 -27.50 -35.60 4.93
C ALA A 141 -27.61 -35.58 3.40
N GLY A 142 -26.55 -35.17 2.69
CA GLY A 142 -26.55 -35.01 1.23
C GLY A 142 -27.61 -34.02 0.74
N ILE A 143 -27.96 -33.04 1.58
CA ILE A 143 -28.93 -31.99 1.27
C ILE A 143 -28.19 -30.85 0.57
N SER A 144 -28.79 -30.29 -0.48
CA SER A 144 -28.25 -29.10 -1.14
C SER A 144 -28.01 -27.98 -0.13
N ALA A 145 -26.77 -27.48 -0.06
CA ALA A 145 -26.36 -26.37 0.79
C ALA A 145 -27.23 -25.13 0.54
N PHE A 146 -27.41 -24.76 -0.73
CA PHE A 146 -28.17 -23.57 -1.07
C PHE A 146 -29.64 -23.70 -0.67
N ARG A 147 -30.23 -24.87 -0.92
CA ARG A 147 -31.61 -25.13 -0.50
C ARG A 147 -31.76 -25.12 1.02
N HIS A 148 -30.87 -25.79 1.74
CA HIS A 148 -30.90 -25.84 3.20
C HIS A 148 -30.83 -24.44 3.80
N TYR A 149 -29.92 -23.60 3.30
CA TYR A 149 -29.79 -22.24 3.80
C TYR A 149 -31.07 -21.40 3.63
N ILE A 150 -31.70 -21.46 2.46
CA ILE A 150 -32.94 -20.72 2.17
C ILE A 150 -34.11 -21.23 3.02
N ASP A 151 -34.25 -22.55 3.14
CA ASP A 151 -35.41 -23.17 3.78
C ASP A 151 -35.37 -23.07 5.31
N SER A 152 -34.18 -23.20 5.93
CA SER A 152 -34.02 -23.22 7.39
C SER A 152 -32.73 -22.56 7.89
N GLY A 153 -31.60 -22.74 7.22
CA GLY A 153 -30.29 -22.35 7.73
C GLY A 153 -30.15 -20.86 8.08
N ARG A 154 -30.80 -19.97 7.30
CA ARG A 154 -30.84 -18.53 7.59
C ARG A 154 -31.58 -18.20 8.89
N GLN A 155 -32.65 -18.93 9.21
CA GLN A 155 -33.40 -18.74 10.46
C GLN A 155 -32.68 -19.35 11.66
N GLU A 156 -31.85 -20.36 11.40
CA GLU A 156 -30.96 -20.98 12.39
C GLU A 156 -29.72 -20.12 12.70
N GLY A 157 -29.47 -19.06 11.93
CA GLY A 157 -28.34 -18.16 12.12
C GLY A 157 -27.02 -18.64 11.50
N ARG A 158 -27.05 -19.68 10.65
CA ARG A 158 -25.86 -20.20 9.95
C ARG A 158 -25.35 -19.18 8.93
N GLY A 159 -24.04 -19.01 8.79
CA GLY A 159 -23.43 -18.13 7.79
C GLY A 159 -23.63 -18.64 6.35
N SER A 160 -23.75 -17.74 5.37
CA SER A 160 -23.91 -18.11 3.94
C SER A 160 -22.62 -18.07 3.13
N HIS A 161 -21.60 -17.34 3.59
CA HIS A 161 -20.28 -17.19 2.96
C HIS A 161 -19.26 -16.84 4.04
N SER A 162 -17.98 -16.97 3.72
CA SER A 162 -16.89 -16.63 4.64
C SER A 162 -16.78 -15.11 4.81
N PRO A 163 -16.91 -14.56 6.04
CA PRO A 163 -16.69 -13.14 6.30
C PRO A 163 -15.27 -12.65 5.95
N ILE A 164 -14.29 -13.56 5.98
CA ILE A 164 -12.87 -13.24 5.72
C ILE A 164 -12.62 -12.97 4.24
N GLN A 165 -13.45 -13.51 3.33
CA GLN A 165 -13.35 -13.17 1.90
C GLN A 165 -13.67 -11.69 1.63
N ASP A 166 -14.52 -11.09 2.47
CA ASP A 166 -14.90 -9.68 2.39
C ASP A 166 -14.04 -8.78 3.29
N ASP A 167 -13.10 -9.36 4.06
CA ASP A 167 -12.25 -8.60 4.96
C ASP A 167 -11.18 -7.83 4.17
N LYS A 168 -11.00 -6.57 4.54
CA LYS A 168 -9.89 -5.71 4.09
C LYS A 168 -8.60 -5.96 4.88
N ARG A 169 -8.60 -6.89 5.85
CA ARG A 169 -7.41 -7.27 6.61
C ARG A 169 -6.31 -7.66 5.65
N VAL A 170 -5.14 -7.07 5.87
CA VAL A 170 -3.97 -7.36 5.06
C VAL A 170 -3.29 -8.62 5.60
N THR A 171 -3.34 -9.69 4.82
CA THR A 171 -2.66 -10.96 5.12
C THR A 171 -1.51 -11.17 4.16
N THR A 172 -0.38 -11.68 4.65
CA THR A 172 0.74 -12.01 3.77
C THR A 172 0.59 -13.40 3.17
N SER A 173 0.96 -13.53 1.90
CA SER A 173 1.07 -14.81 1.21
C SER A 173 2.47 -15.42 1.34
N ALA A 174 3.46 -14.62 1.73
CA ALA A 174 4.85 -15.06 1.90
C ALA A 174 5.05 -16.04 3.08
N HIS A 175 4.09 -16.07 4.00
CA HIS A 175 4.17 -16.79 5.26
C HIS A 175 3.25 -18.01 5.30
N LYS A 176 3.69 -19.07 5.99
CA LYS A 176 2.89 -20.27 6.19
C LYS A 176 1.67 -19.99 7.08
N PRO A 177 0.54 -20.69 6.87
CA PRO A 177 -0.66 -20.57 7.71
C PRO A 177 -0.46 -21.14 9.12
N LEU A 178 -1.35 -20.74 10.03
CA LEU A 178 -1.48 -21.28 11.39
C LEU A 178 -2.67 -22.24 11.45
N LEU A 179 -2.53 -23.36 12.15
CA LEU A 179 -3.63 -24.30 12.39
C LEU A 179 -4.06 -24.26 13.86
N PHE A 180 -5.35 -24.07 14.09
CA PHE A 180 -5.98 -24.21 15.41
C PHE A 180 -6.98 -25.37 15.39
N VAL A 181 -7.07 -26.12 16.48
CA VAL A 181 -7.95 -27.29 16.59
C VAL A 181 -8.79 -27.19 17.86
N GLY A 182 -10.11 -27.12 17.70
CA GLY A 182 -11.10 -27.12 18.79
C GLY A 182 -11.87 -28.45 18.84
N HIS A 183 -12.52 -28.75 19.98
CA HIS A 183 -13.16 -30.05 20.17
C HIS A 183 -14.57 -30.10 19.55
N ASP A 184 -15.57 -29.51 20.20
CA ASP A 184 -16.93 -29.40 19.70
C ASP A 184 -17.32 -27.92 19.67
N GLY A 185 -18.17 -27.53 18.71
CA GLY A 185 -18.59 -26.14 18.60
C GLY A 185 -19.56 -25.69 19.71
N VAL A 186 -19.61 -26.34 20.87
CA VAL A 186 -20.51 -25.96 21.97
C VAL A 186 -19.94 -24.76 22.71
N LEU A 187 -20.84 -23.89 23.20
CA LEU A 187 -20.46 -22.72 24.00
C LEU A 187 -19.98 -23.14 25.39
N ALA A 188 -18.72 -23.59 25.47
CA ALA A 188 -18.02 -23.98 26.68
C ALA A 188 -16.81 -23.05 26.93
N GLY A 189 -16.33 -23.00 28.18
CA GLY A 189 -15.24 -22.11 28.57
C GLY A 189 -13.94 -22.31 27.77
N SER A 190 -13.58 -23.56 27.47
CA SER A 190 -12.39 -23.91 26.68
C SER A 190 -12.46 -23.39 25.23
N GLU A 191 -13.63 -23.48 24.60
CA GLU A 191 -13.83 -23.01 23.23
C GLU A 191 -13.93 -21.48 23.16
N ILE A 192 -14.50 -20.83 24.18
CA ILE A 192 -14.44 -19.37 24.32
C ILE A 192 -12.99 -18.90 24.42
N VAL A 193 -12.16 -19.57 25.21
CA VAL A 193 -10.72 -19.26 25.27
C VAL A 193 -10.06 -19.43 23.91
N LEU A 194 -10.30 -20.56 23.21
CA LEU A 194 -9.77 -20.77 21.86
C LEU A 194 -10.23 -19.69 20.87
N LEU A 195 -11.49 -19.25 20.95
CA LEU A 195 -12.00 -18.17 20.10
C LEU A 195 -11.24 -16.86 20.34
N GLU A 196 -10.98 -16.51 21.60
CA GLU A 196 -10.19 -15.33 21.92
C GLU A 196 -8.71 -15.48 21.52
N VAL A 197 -8.12 -16.69 21.58
CA VAL A 197 -6.78 -16.97 21.03
C VAL A 197 -6.76 -16.73 19.53
N VAL A 198 -7.67 -17.35 18.79
CA VAL A 198 -7.77 -17.23 17.33
C VAL A 198 -8.00 -15.78 16.92
N ARG A 199 -8.92 -15.08 17.59
CA ARG A 199 -9.18 -13.65 17.38
C ARG A 199 -7.94 -12.79 17.65
N TRP A 200 -7.19 -13.09 18.71
CA TRP A 200 -5.96 -12.35 19.01
C TRP A 200 -4.91 -12.54 17.90
N PHE A 201 -4.67 -13.78 17.46
CA PHE A 201 -3.76 -14.04 16.34
C PHE A 201 -4.24 -13.40 15.03
N TYR A 202 -5.55 -13.36 14.80
CA TYR A 202 -6.15 -12.66 13.67
C TYR A 202 -5.80 -11.17 13.68
N ASN A 203 -6.03 -10.50 14.81
CA ASN A 203 -5.85 -9.05 14.89
C ASN A 203 -4.39 -8.61 14.95
N HIS A 204 -3.48 -9.48 15.41
CA HIS A 204 -2.11 -9.09 15.74
C HIS A 204 -1.03 -9.75 14.87
N THR A 205 -1.41 -10.62 13.94
CA THR A 205 -0.49 -11.18 12.94
C THR A 205 -1.00 -10.88 11.54
N THR A 206 -0.16 -11.08 10.52
CA THR A 206 -0.58 -11.06 9.11
C THR A 206 -0.74 -12.48 8.53
N ARG A 207 -0.70 -13.50 9.40
CA ARG A 207 -0.75 -14.92 9.01
C ARG A 207 -2.18 -15.32 8.63
N LYS A 208 -2.28 -16.21 7.65
CA LYS A 208 -3.53 -16.94 7.37
C LYS A 208 -3.82 -17.90 8.52
N ILE A 209 -5.09 -17.99 8.92
CA ILE A 209 -5.51 -18.82 10.04
C ILE A 209 -6.51 -19.85 9.54
N LYS A 210 -6.22 -21.12 9.83
CA LYS A 210 -7.12 -22.25 9.63
C LYS A 210 -7.56 -22.81 10.96
N LEU A 211 -8.80 -23.28 11.00
CA LEU A 211 -9.37 -23.90 12.19
C LEU A 211 -10.12 -25.18 11.85
N LEU A 212 -9.82 -26.25 12.58
CA LEU A 212 -10.50 -27.53 12.48
C LEU A 212 -11.30 -27.77 13.77
N LEU A 213 -12.63 -27.86 13.66
CA LEU A 213 -13.49 -28.33 14.75
C LEU A 213 -13.76 -29.81 14.62
N LEU A 214 -13.51 -30.58 15.68
CA LEU A 214 -13.67 -32.03 15.66
C LEU A 214 -15.14 -32.49 15.72
N ALA A 215 -16.07 -31.60 16.09
CA ALA A 215 -17.51 -31.84 16.11
C ALA A 215 -18.30 -30.52 15.88
N PRO A 216 -19.56 -30.58 15.40
CA PRO A 216 -20.34 -29.39 15.11
C PRO A 216 -20.80 -28.66 16.38
N GLY A 217 -21.15 -27.39 16.23
CA GLY A 217 -21.84 -26.63 17.27
C GLY A 217 -21.95 -25.12 16.97
N PRO A 218 -22.72 -24.39 17.80
CA PRO A 218 -23.09 -22.99 17.55
C PRO A 218 -21.95 -21.97 17.49
N VAL A 219 -20.73 -22.28 17.99
CA VAL A 219 -19.60 -21.32 17.89
C VAL A 219 -18.84 -21.40 16.57
N ALA A 220 -19.16 -22.36 15.69
CA ALA A 220 -18.48 -22.53 14.40
C ALA A 220 -18.55 -21.25 13.53
N ASP A 221 -19.71 -20.60 13.46
CA ASP A 221 -19.89 -19.34 12.74
C ASP A 221 -19.02 -18.20 13.31
N GLN A 222 -18.81 -18.17 14.63
CA GLN A 222 -17.95 -17.16 15.27
C GLN A 222 -16.46 -17.38 14.95
N TYR A 223 -16.02 -18.64 14.84
CA TYR A 223 -14.67 -18.92 14.35
C TYR A 223 -14.49 -18.51 12.89
N ALA A 224 -15.53 -18.65 12.07
CA ALA A 224 -15.48 -18.29 10.65
C ALA A 224 -15.27 -16.78 10.40
N GLU A 225 -15.50 -15.93 11.41
CA GLU A 225 -15.12 -14.50 11.37
C GLU A 225 -13.59 -14.29 11.38
N PHE A 226 -12.82 -15.27 11.90
CA PHE A 226 -11.37 -15.11 12.17
C PHE A 226 -10.50 -16.23 11.57
N ALA A 227 -11.07 -17.33 11.07
CA ALA A 227 -10.34 -18.42 10.44
C ALA A 227 -11.09 -19.03 9.25
N ASP A 228 -10.37 -19.69 8.34
CA ASP A 228 -10.97 -20.65 7.42
C ASP A 228 -11.30 -21.93 8.21
N VAL A 229 -12.58 -22.22 8.40
CA VAL A 229 -13.07 -23.26 9.32
C VAL A 229 -13.49 -24.51 8.54
N TYR A 230 -13.08 -25.67 9.07
CA TYR A 230 -13.61 -26.97 8.68
C TYR A 230 -14.21 -27.67 9.90
N VAL A 231 -15.45 -28.14 9.79
CA VAL A 231 -16.18 -28.82 10.88
C VAL A 231 -16.37 -30.28 10.55
N LEU A 232 -15.90 -31.17 11.44
CA LEU A 232 -16.14 -32.61 11.39
C LEU A 232 -17.46 -32.98 12.08
N PRO A 233 -18.06 -34.15 11.77
CA PRO A 233 -19.35 -34.56 12.32
C PRO A 233 -19.33 -34.98 13.80
N GLY A 234 -18.15 -35.17 14.40
CA GLY A 234 -18.00 -35.54 15.81
C GLY A 234 -17.74 -37.02 16.08
N ASP A 235 -18.14 -37.91 15.17
CA ASP A 235 -18.02 -39.37 15.30
C ASP A 235 -17.09 -40.03 14.26
N GLY A 236 -16.44 -39.23 13.41
CA GLY A 236 -15.51 -39.71 12.39
C GLY A 236 -15.21 -38.68 11.31
N VAL A 237 -14.74 -39.15 10.15
CA VAL A 237 -14.50 -38.34 8.94
C VAL A 237 -15.54 -38.70 7.88
N ASP A 238 -16.36 -37.72 7.48
CA ASP A 238 -17.40 -37.88 6.46
C ASP A 238 -16.87 -37.70 5.02
N GLN A 239 -15.94 -36.76 4.82
CA GLN A 239 -15.29 -36.48 3.53
C GLN A 239 -13.74 -36.52 3.69
N PRO A 240 -13.12 -37.71 3.55
CA PRO A 240 -11.67 -37.88 3.70
C PRO A 240 -10.83 -37.00 2.79
N ASP A 241 -11.20 -36.89 1.51
CA ASP A 241 -10.44 -36.13 0.52
C ASP A 241 -10.51 -34.62 0.77
N ASP A 242 -11.66 -34.11 1.19
CA ASP A 242 -11.85 -32.69 1.53
C ASP A 242 -11.06 -32.31 2.79
N LEU A 243 -11.12 -33.14 3.85
CA LEU A 243 -10.33 -32.93 5.05
C LEU A 243 -8.83 -32.96 4.73
N LYS A 244 -8.40 -33.93 3.91
CA LYS A 244 -7.02 -34.03 3.47
C LYS A 244 -6.60 -32.81 2.68
N ALA A 245 -7.42 -32.32 1.74
CA ALA A 245 -7.15 -31.10 0.98
C ALA A 245 -7.05 -29.87 1.88
N PHE A 246 -7.94 -29.74 2.88
CA PHE A 246 -7.92 -28.66 3.86
C PHE A 246 -6.62 -28.63 4.68
N LEU A 247 -6.10 -29.80 5.05
CA LEU A 247 -4.88 -29.97 5.83
C LEU A 247 -3.61 -30.11 4.97
N ASN A 248 -3.71 -30.14 3.64
CA ASN A 248 -2.57 -30.30 2.73
C ASN A 248 -1.82 -28.98 2.53
N GLU A 249 -1.40 -28.37 3.64
CA GLU A 249 -0.60 -27.14 3.68
C GLU A 249 0.55 -27.31 4.67
N ASN A 250 1.64 -26.56 4.44
CA ASN A 250 2.76 -26.53 5.37
C ASN A 250 2.47 -25.45 6.42
N PHE A 251 2.06 -25.86 7.63
CA PHE A 251 1.72 -24.94 8.71
C PHE A 251 2.97 -24.50 9.48
N GLU A 252 2.95 -23.30 10.06
CA GLU A 252 3.99 -22.91 11.03
C GLU A 252 3.95 -23.78 12.28
N PHE A 253 2.75 -23.97 12.83
CA PHE A 253 2.48 -24.83 13.98
C PHE A 253 1.01 -25.24 13.98
N ALA A 254 0.69 -26.26 14.77
CA ALA A 254 -0.69 -26.62 15.13
C ALA A 254 -0.93 -26.40 16.63
N TYR A 255 -1.95 -25.61 16.96
CA TYR A 255 -2.40 -25.35 18.31
C TYR A 255 -3.63 -26.20 18.63
N LEU A 256 -3.49 -27.16 19.52
CA LEU A 256 -4.53 -28.10 19.91
C LEU A 256 -5.15 -27.68 21.24
N ASN A 257 -6.45 -27.40 21.25
CA ASN A 257 -7.18 -27.00 22.44
C ASN A 257 -7.85 -28.21 23.09
N THR A 258 -7.69 -28.39 24.41
CA THR A 258 -8.22 -29.48 25.25
C THR A 258 -7.62 -30.86 25.00
N VAL A 259 -7.75 -31.76 25.97
CA VAL A 259 -7.36 -33.17 25.81
C VAL A 259 -8.13 -33.87 24.68
N VAL A 260 -9.37 -33.44 24.40
CA VAL A 260 -10.25 -34.06 23.37
C VAL A 260 -9.66 -33.93 21.97
N SER A 261 -8.84 -32.91 21.74
CA SER A 261 -8.13 -32.71 20.46
C SER A 261 -7.23 -33.88 20.06
N GLY A 262 -6.85 -34.77 20.99
CA GLY A 262 -6.13 -36.00 20.68
C GLY A 262 -6.85 -36.92 19.69
N ARG A 263 -8.17 -36.80 19.54
CA ARG A 263 -8.96 -37.51 18.51
C ARG A 263 -8.54 -37.16 17.09
N LEU A 264 -7.96 -35.97 16.88
CA LEU A 264 -7.44 -35.53 15.59
C LEU A 264 -6.58 -36.60 14.92
N PHE A 265 -5.69 -37.24 15.67
CA PHE A 265 -4.75 -38.21 15.10
C PHE A 265 -5.43 -39.46 14.55
N ASN A 266 -6.56 -39.88 15.14
CA ASN A 266 -7.38 -40.95 14.59
C ASN A 266 -8.06 -40.51 13.29
N TYR A 267 -8.52 -39.26 13.22
CA TYR A 267 -9.15 -38.71 12.02
C TYR A 267 -8.15 -38.49 10.87
N LEU A 268 -6.93 -38.07 11.19
CA LEU A 268 -5.84 -38.00 10.23
C LEU A 268 -5.54 -39.38 9.61
N GLU A 269 -5.49 -40.43 10.44
CA GLU A 269 -5.29 -41.80 9.96
C GLU A 269 -6.44 -42.26 9.06
N GLN A 270 -7.70 -42.03 9.47
CA GLN A 270 -8.89 -42.34 8.67
C GLN A 270 -8.88 -41.63 7.31
N ALA A 271 -8.43 -40.38 7.28
CA ALA A 271 -8.37 -39.57 6.05
C ALA A 271 -7.11 -39.81 5.20
N GLY A 272 -6.13 -40.58 5.69
CA GLY A 272 -4.81 -40.67 5.05
C GLY A 272 -4.11 -39.31 4.94
N ALA A 273 -4.33 -38.43 5.92
CA ALA A 273 -3.73 -37.11 6.07
C ALA A 273 -2.63 -37.14 7.13
N ARG A 274 -1.74 -36.15 7.11
CA ARG A 274 -0.68 -35.96 8.12
C ARG A 274 -0.49 -34.47 8.38
N LEU A 275 -0.05 -34.15 9.59
CA LEU A 275 0.42 -32.82 9.96
C LEU A 275 1.94 -32.86 10.09
N ASP A 276 2.61 -31.97 9.35
CA ASP A 276 4.07 -31.82 9.35
C ASP A 276 4.44 -30.44 9.88
N CYS A 277 4.18 -30.24 11.18
CA CYS A 277 4.49 -29.02 11.91
C CYS A 277 4.62 -29.31 13.41
N ASP A 278 5.19 -28.36 14.16
CA ASP A 278 5.25 -28.45 15.62
C ASP A 278 3.84 -28.37 16.23
N ILE A 279 3.58 -29.22 17.22
CA ILE A 279 2.28 -29.28 17.91
C ILE A 279 2.40 -28.72 19.32
N VAL A 280 1.58 -27.71 19.62
CA VAL A 280 1.43 -27.12 20.95
C VAL A 280 0.04 -27.45 21.48
N THR A 281 -0.05 -28.09 22.63
CA THR A 281 -1.34 -28.54 23.19
C THR A 281 -1.69 -27.75 24.45
N HIS A 282 -2.84 -27.09 24.46
CA HIS A 282 -3.38 -26.37 25.60
C HIS A 282 -4.42 -27.22 26.35
N ILE A 283 -4.03 -27.73 27.51
CA ILE A 283 -4.88 -28.51 28.40
C ILE A 283 -5.62 -27.60 29.38
N HIS A 284 -6.94 -27.67 29.32
CA HIS A 284 -7.81 -26.99 30.27
C HIS A 284 -8.24 -27.92 31.40
N GLU A 285 -8.20 -29.23 31.19
CA GLU A 285 -8.77 -30.22 32.09
C GLU A 285 -7.93 -30.46 33.36
N MET A 286 -8.61 -30.73 34.49
CA MET A 286 -8.01 -31.21 35.73
C MET A 286 -7.99 -32.74 35.80
N GLU A 287 -7.37 -33.31 36.83
CA GLU A 287 -7.06 -34.73 36.95
C GLU A 287 -8.24 -35.67 36.68
N LYS A 288 -9.44 -35.41 37.24
CA LYS A 288 -10.55 -36.36 37.11
C LYS A 288 -11.11 -36.38 35.69
N VAL A 289 -11.14 -35.23 35.03
CA VAL A 289 -11.56 -35.11 33.63
C VAL A 289 -10.51 -35.74 32.71
N LEU A 290 -9.21 -35.46 32.94
CA LEU A 290 -8.15 -36.11 32.15
C LEU A 290 -8.21 -37.65 32.25
N ALA A 291 -8.55 -38.19 33.42
CA ALA A 291 -8.70 -39.63 33.62
C ALA A 291 -9.84 -40.27 32.80
N THR A 292 -10.79 -39.48 32.28
CA THR A 292 -11.84 -40.00 31.38
C THR A 292 -11.43 -40.04 29.91
N PHE A 293 -10.27 -39.49 29.54
CA PHE A 293 -9.74 -39.43 28.16
C PHE A 293 -8.34 -40.06 28.01
N PRO A 294 -8.13 -41.32 28.44
CA PRO A 294 -6.80 -41.93 28.41
C PRO A 294 -6.25 -42.12 26.98
N VAL A 295 -7.13 -42.42 26.02
CA VAL A 295 -6.75 -42.66 24.62
C VAL A 295 -6.29 -41.38 23.95
N GLU A 296 -7.06 -40.30 24.12
CA GLU A 296 -6.72 -39.00 23.58
C GLU A 296 -5.43 -38.44 24.21
N MET A 297 -5.26 -38.60 25.53
CA MET A 297 -4.05 -38.19 26.23
C MET A 297 -2.81 -38.95 25.74
N GLU A 298 -2.90 -40.27 25.54
CA GLU A 298 -1.81 -41.09 24.98
C GLU A 298 -1.44 -40.64 23.55
N ALA A 299 -2.44 -40.32 22.72
CA ALA A 299 -2.21 -39.82 21.37
C ALA A 299 -1.42 -38.50 21.36
N LEU A 300 -1.69 -37.61 22.32
CA LEU A 300 -1.01 -36.33 22.49
C LEU A 300 0.41 -36.47 23.03
N LEU A 301 0.65 -37.34 24.03
CA LEU A 301 1.96 -37.53 24.68
C LEU A 301 3.11 -37.83 23.71
N GLY A 302 2.83 -38.57 22.63
CA GLY A 302 3.84 -38.92 21.62
C GLY A 302 4.08 -37.86 20.55
N ARG A 303 3.34 -36.75 20.53
CA ARG A 303 3.29 -35.81 19.40
C ARG A 303 3.37 -34.33 19.78
N THR A 304 2.95 -33.98 20.99
CA THR A 304 3.04 -32.61 21.50
C THR A 304 4.49 -32.23 21.78
N LYS A 305 4.96 -31.14 21.16
CA LYS A 305 6.27 -30.55 21.42
C LYS A 305 6.28 -29.76 22.72
N HIS A 306 5.22 -28.98 22.97
CA HIS A 306 5.09 -28.16 24.18
C HIS A 306 3.66 -28.12 24.70
N TRP A 307 3.52 -28.09 26.03
CA TRP A 307 2.24 -28.12 26.72
C TRP A 307 1.94 -26.76 27.33
N ILE A 308 0.70 -26.30 27.17
CA ILE A 308 0.17 -25.16 27.88
C ILE A 308 -0.92 -25.66 28.82
N SER A 309 -0.95 -25.19 30.06
CA SER A 309 -1.96 -25.56 31.04
C SER A 309 -2.76 -24.36 31.54
N ALA A 310 -4.06 -24.56 31.75
CA ALA A 310 -4.98 -23.50 32.16
C ALA A 310 -4.91 -23.12 33.65
N SER A 311 -4.16 -23.85 34.47
CA SER A 311 -3.98 -23.52 35.89
C SER A 311 -2.80 -24.25 36.52
N PRO A 312 -2.23 -23.76 37.65
CA PRO A 312 -1.18 -24.45 38.39
C PRO A 312 -1.56 -25.88 38.81
N ALA A 313 -2.83 -26.11 39.15
CA ALA A 313 -3.32 -27.45 39.50
C ALA A 313 -3.30 -28.41 38.30
N SER A 314 -3.62 -27.91 37.11
CA SER A 314 -3.51 -28.67 35.85
C SER A 314 -2.03 -28.95 35.54
N SER A 315 -1.15 -27.97 35.74
CA SER A 315 0.31 -28.15 35.58
C SER A 315 0.86 -29.24 36.48
N ALA A 316 0.52 -29.21 37.78
CA ALA A 316 0.97 -30.21 38.74
C ALA A 316 0.49 -31.62 38.33
N THR A 317 -0.72 -31.73 37.79
CA THR A 317 -1.25 -33.01 37.27
C THR A 317 -0.44 -33.50 36.07
N LEU A 318 -0.19 -32.63 35.09
CA LEU A 318 0.59 -32.96 33.88
C LEU A 318 2.03 -33.39 34.22
N GLU A 319 2.66 -32.70 35.17
CA GLU A 319 4.01 -33.02 35.64
C GLU A 319 4.04 -34.35 36.41
N THR A 320 3.21 -34.49 37.45
CA THR A 320 3.35 -35.63 38.39
C THR A 320 2.75 -36.93 37.86
N LYS A 321 1.60 -36.87 37.18
CA LYS A 321 0.87 -38.06 36.73
C LYS A 321 1.27 -38.48 35.32
N TYR A 322 1.47 -37.51 34.42
CA TYR A 322 1.79 -37.76 33.02
C TYR A 322 3.29 -37.56 32.70
N GLN A 323 4.11 -37.21 33.69
CA GLN A 323 5.57 -37.10 33.58
C GLN A 323 6.05 -36.11 32.50
N ILE A 324 5.25 -35.08 32.24
CA ILE A 324 5.65 -33.99 31.33
C ILE A 324 6.73 -33.16 32.02
N ALA A 325 7.88 -33.00 31.34
CA ALA A 325 8.99 -32.24 31.88
C ALA A 325 8.61 -30.76 32.07
N ILE A 326 9.05 -30.14 33.17
CA ILE A 326 8.77 -28.73 33.49
C ILE A 326 9.20 -27.80 32.33
N GLY A 327 10.32 -28.08 31.66
CA GLY A 327 10.79 -27.29 30.52
C GLY A 327 9.90 -27.38 29.28
N ALA A 328 9.02 -28.38 29.20
CA ALA A 328 8.05 -28.58 28.12
C ALA A 328 6.63 -28.17 28.51
N LEU A 329 6.47 -27.41 29.61
CA LEU A 329 5.18 -27.02 30.18
C LEU A 329 5.16 -25.53 30.57
N THR A 330 4.17 -24.79 30.08
CA THR A 330 3.92 -23.40 30.47
C THR A 330 2.52 -23.24 31.02
N THR A 331 2.39 -22.59 32.18
CA THR A 331 1.07 -22.28 32.76
C THR A 331 0.56 -20.93 32.24
N VAL A 332 -0.57 -20.94 31.55
CA VAL A 332 -1.30 -19.75 31.07
C VAL A 332 -2.72 -19.86 31.61
N PRO A 333 -3.04 -19.18 32.72
CA PRO A 333 -4.38 -19.19 33.26
C PRO A 333 -5.43 -18.72 32.26
N ALA A 334 -6.67 -19.20 32.38
CA ALA A 334 -7.75 -18.70 31.55
C ALA A 334 -8.00 -17.20 31.77
N PHE A 335 -8.59 -16.55 30.79
CA PHE A 335 -8.70 -15.10 30.70
C PHE A 335 -10.01 -14.70 30.04
N ILE A 336 -10.37 -13.42 30.20
CA ILE A 336 -11.55 -12.85 29.54
C ILE A 336 -11.17 -11.60 28.74
N ASN A 337 -12.03 -11.22 27.81
CA ASN A 337 -11.99 -9.90 27.19
C ASN A 337 -12.90 -8.97 28.02
N PRO A 338 -12.36 -8.10 28.88
CA PRO A 338 -13.19 -7.32 29.79
C PRO A 338 -14.05 -6.32 29.02
N VAL A 339 -15.34 -6.23 29.35
CA VAL A 339 -16.29 -5.32 28.68
C VAL A 339 -16.04 -3.86 29.08
N ALA A 340 -15.30 -3.64 30.17
CA ALA A 340 -15.25 -2.39 30.90
C ALA A 340 -13.88 -1.70 30.84
N ARG A 341 -13.63 -0.79 29.89
CA ARG A 341 -12.49 0.14 30.00
C ARG A 341 -12.84 1.59 30.37
N LYS A 342 -14.07 2.09 30.16
CA LYS A 342 -14.43 3.47 30.59
C LYS A 342 -15.85 3.70 31.15
N GLU A 343 -16.79 2.76 30.99
CA GLU A 343 -18.22 3.02 31.28
C GLU A 343 -18.84 2.13 32.37
N ALA A 344 -18.20 1.03 32.80
CA ALA A 344 -18.76 0.14 33.82
C ALA A 344 -18.51 0.61 35.26
N LEU A 345 -18.72 1.90 35.48
CA LEU A 345 -18.66 2.56 36.77
C LEU A 345 -20.05 3.12 37.04
N THR A 346 -20.87 2.41 37.80
CA THR A 346 -21.90 3.02 38.66
C THR A 346 -22.65 1.94 39.45
N ASN A 347 -23.24 2.36 40.57
CA ASN A 347 -24.38 1.69 41.20
C ASN A 347 -25.52 1.40 40.19
N GLU A 348 -25.52 1.98 38.99
CA GLU A 348 -26.55 1.83 37.96
C GLU A 348 -26.48 0.46 37.29
N LEU A 349 -25.33 -0.05 36.87
CA LEU A 349 -25.23 -1.41 36.29
C LEU A 349 -25.66 -2.49 37.29
N GLN A 350 -25.28 -2.32 38.56
CA GLN A 350 -25.74 -3.19 39.64
C GLN A 350 -27.26 -3.06 39.83
N ALA A 351 -27.80 -1.84 39.82
CA ALA A 351 -29.24 -1.60 39.94
C ALA A 351 -30.03 -2.18 38.76
N GLU A 352 -29.56 -2.01 37.53
CA GLU A 352 -30.15 -2.58 36.30
C GLU A 352 -30.14 -4.11 36.33
N ALA A 353 -29.00 -4.72 36.69
CA ALA A 353 -28.90 -6.17 36.83
C ALA A 353 -29.87 -6.71 37.90
N ARG A 354 -30.01 -5.99 39.03
CA ARG A 354 -30.96 -6.34 40.08
C ARG A 354 -32.41 -6.16 39.61
N GLU A 355 -32.72 -5.08 38.91
CA GLU A 355 -34.06 -4.83 38.36
C GLU A 355 -34.48 -5.91 37.36
N GLU A 356 -33.59 -6.28 36.42
CA GLU A 356 -33.86 -7.32 35.42
C GLU A 356 -34.10 -8.70 36.05
N LEU A 357 -33.39 -9.00 37.14
CA LEU A 357 -33.55 -10.25 37.88
C LEU A 357 -34.68 -10.20 38.93
N GLY A 358 -35.32 -9.05 39.13
CA GLY A 358 -36.36 -8.85 40.14
C GLY A 358 -35.86 -8.90 41.58
N LEU A 359 -34.62 -8.48 41.83
CA LEU A 359 -33.93 -8.53 43.11
C LEU A 359 -34.13 -7.26 43.95
N SER A 360 -34.06 -7.39 45.26
CA SER A 360 -34.13 -6.25 46.18
C SER A 360 -32.85 -5.43 46.20
N THR A 361 -32.97 -4.11 46.17
CA THR A 361 -31.84 -3.18 46.30
C THR A 361 -31.23 -3.17 47.70
N SER A 362 -31.96 -3.64 48.72
CA SER A 362 -31.46 -3.76 50.11
C SER A 362 -31.02 -5.16 50.50
N ALA A 363 -31.20 -6.17 49.63
CA ALA A 363 -30.77 -7.53 49.92
C ALA A 363 -29.26 -7.71 49.72
N PHE A 364 -28.69 -8.61 50.51
CA PHE A 364 -27.38 -9.19 50.24
C PHE A 364 -27.53 -10.31 49.20
N VAL A 365 -26.99 -10.07 48.00
CA VAL A 365 -27.20 -10.96 46.84
C VAL A 365 -26.00 -11.88 46.64
N VAL A 366 -26.23 -13.19 46.69
CA VAL A 366 -25.22 -14.21 46.36
C VAL A 366 -25.54 -14.83 45.00
N MET A 367 -24.61 -14.76 44.06
CA MET A 367 -24.81 -15.34 42.72
C MET A 367 -23.93 -16.56 42.48
N GLY A 368 -24.49 -17.57 41.83
CA GLY A 368 -23.78 -18.68 41.20
C GLY A 368 -24.02 -18.64 39.69
N CYS A 369 -23.06 -19.12 38.89
CA CYS A 369 -23.20 -19.14 37.44
C CYS A 369 -22.57 -20.40 36.84
N GLY A 370 -23.32 -21.10 35.98
CA GLY A 370 -22.84 -22.27 35.25
C GLY A 370 -23.95 -23.25 34.89
N THR A 371 -23.59 -24.31 34.17
CA THR A 371 -24.51 -25.40 33.85
C THR A 371 -25.05 -26.04 35.12
N VAL A 372 -26.37 -26.19 35.24
CA VAL A 372 -27.01 -26.78 36.42
C VAL A 372 -26.86 -28.30 36.38
N TYR A 373 -25.73 -28.78 36.89
CA TYR A 373 -25.34 -30.18 36.95
C TYR A 373 -24.46 -30.45 38.18
N GLU A 374 -24.49 -31.68 38.71
CA GLU A 374 -23.76 -32.13 39.91
C GLU A 374 -22.31 -31.59 40.02
N ARG A 375 -21.52 -31.62 38.94
CA ARG A 375 -20.13 -31.13 38.94
C ARG A 375 -20.01 -29.67 39.39
N LYS A 376 -20.97 -28.82 38.98
CA LYS A 376 -21.00 -27.38 39.27
C LYS A 376 -21.51 -27.05 40.68
N GLY A 377 -21.99 -28.05 41.42
CA GLY A 377 -22.41 -27.90 42.81
C GLY A 377 -23.64 -27.03 43.10
N PRO A 378 -24.68 -26.98 42.25
CA PRO A 378 -25.88 -26.21 42.56
C PRO A 378 -26.60 -26.70 43.83
N ASP A 379 -26.42 -27.97 44.22
CA ASP A 379 -26.88 -28.52 45.49
C ASP A 379 -26.12 -27.93 46.70
N LEU A 380 -24.80 -27.78 46.60
CA LEU A 380 -23.96 -27.12 47.61
C LEU A 380 -24.30 -25.63 47.73
N PHE A 381 -24.63 -25.00 46.59
CA PHE A 381 -25.15 -23.63 46.55
C PHE A 381 -26.45 -23.48 47.36
N LEU A 382 -27.41 -24.38 47.15
CA LEU A 382 -28.67 -24.40 47.91
C LEU A 382 -28.47 -24.72 49.39
N GLU A 383 -27.58 -25.66 49.71
CA GLU A 383 -27.28 -26.01 51.10
C GLU A 383 -26.65 -24.82 51.84
N ALA A 384 -25.68 -24.13 51.23
CA ALA A 384 -25.09 -22.91 51.79
C ALA A 384 -26.14 -21.80 51.98
N ALA A 385 -27.06 -21.64 51.02
CA ALA A 385 -28.16 -20.69 51.10
C ALA A 385 -29.05 -20.95 52.33
N ARG A 386 -29.47 -22.21 52.51
CA ARG A 386 -30.29 -22.65 53.65
C ARG A 386 -29.58 -22.46 54.99
N LEU A 387 -28.27 -22.72 55.04
CA LEU A 387 -27.45 -22.55 56.23
C LEU A 387 -27.29 -21.07 56.60
N LEU A 388 -27.00 -20.21 55.62
CA LEU A 388 -26.87 -18.77 55.84
C LEU A 388 -28.21 -18.17 56.31
N LYS A 389 -29.34 -18.57 55.71
CA LYS A 389 -30.67 -18.11 56.12
C LYS A 389 -31.00 -18.40 57.59
N LYS A 390 -30.52 -19.54 58.12
CA LYS A 390 -30.70 -19.89 59.54
C LYS A 390 -29.83 -19.05 60.49
N GLN A 391 -28.79 -18.40 59.97
CA GLN A 391 -27.78 -17.68 60.75
C GLN A 391 -27.95 -16.16 60.71
N THR A 392 -28.83 -15.62 59.85
CA THR A 392 -29.03 -14.18 59.68
C THR A 392 -30.49 -13.78 59.65
N ASN A 393 -30.76 -12.56 60.14
CA ASN A 393 -32.05 -11.89 59.97
C ASN A 393 -32.02 -10.84 58.84
N GLN A 394 -30.87 -10.65 58.16
CA GLN A 394 -30.79 -9.75 57.01
C GLN A 394 -31.54 -10.33 55.80
N GLN A 395 -32.00 -9.45 54.92
CA GLN A 395 -32.57 -9.87 53.64
C GLN A 395 -31.45 -10.44 52.76
N ILE A 396 -31.59 -11.69 52.34
CA ILE A 396 -30.65 -12.38 51.46
C ILE A 396 -31.39 -12.91 50.24
N GLU A 397 -30.71 -12.92 49.09
CA GLU A 397 -31.22 -13.49 47.85
C GLU A 397 -30.11 -14.31 47.17
N PHE A 398 -30.43 -15.52 46.73
CA PHE A 398 -29.51 -16.43 46.04
C PHE A 398 -29.97 -16.62 44.61
N VAL A 399 -29.10 -16.32 43.64
CA VAL A 399 -29.43 -16.42 42.22
C VAL A 399 -28.48 -17.35 41.52
N TRP A 400 -29.01 -18.34 40.80
CA TRP A 400 -28.23 -19.17 39.88
C TRP A 400 -28.51 -18.77 38.44
N LEU A 401 -27.47 -18.31 37.74
CA LEU A 401 -27.48 -18.03 36.31
C LEU A 401 -27.05 -19.28 35.53
N GLY A 402 -27.87 -19.74 34.59
CA GLY A 402 -27.58 -20.91 33.75
C GLY A 402 -28.68 -21.96 33.75
N GLN A 403 -28.61 -22.85 32.76
CA GLN A 403 -29.53 -23.97 32.55
C GLN A 403 -28.78 -25.29 32.72
N GLY A 404 -29.48 -26.38 33.00
CA GLY A 404 -28.88 -27.71 33.01
C GLY A 404 -29.89 -28.80 33.34
N PRO A 405 -29.49 -30.07 33.20
CA PRO A 405 -30.38 -31.22 33.41
C PRO A 405 -30.99 -31.27 34.81
N ASP A 406 -30.29 -30.77 35.82
CA ASP A 406 -30.74 -30.85 37.21
C ASP A 406 -31.59 -29.65 37.65
N LYS A 407 -31.78 -28.64 36.78
CA LYS A 407 -32.48 -27.38 37.14
C LYS A 407 -33.89 -27.63 37.63
N GLU A 408 -34.69 -28.34 36.84
CA GLU A 408 -36.11 -28.58 37.15
C GLU A 408 -36.27 -29.38 38.46
N ILE A 409 -35.38 -30.34 38.69
CA ILE A 409 -35.35 -31.17 39.90
C ILE A 409 -35.01 -30.31 41.12
N LEU A 410 -34.00 -29.45 41.00
CA LEU A 410 -33.57 -28.57 42.09
C LEU A 410 -34.59 -27.47 42.39
N GLU A 411 -35.19 -26.85 41.37
CA GLU A 411 -36.28 -25.88 41.53
C GLU A 411 -37.51 -26.51 42.20
N ALA A 412 -37.86 -27.74 41.83
CA ALA A 412 -38.96 -28.49 42.45
C ALA A 412 -38.67 -28.87 43.91
N SER A 413 -37.40 -28.91 44.32
CA SER A 413 -37.00 -29.18 45.71
C SER A 413 -37.15 -27.98 46.65
N LEU A 414 -37.44 -26.78 46.10
CA LEU A 414 -37.61 -25.55 46.88
C LEU A 414 -39.02 -25.46 47.48
N THR A 415 -39.11 -25.08 48.75
CA THR A 415 -40.37 -24.70 49.38
C THR A 415 -40.91 -23.37 48.82
N GLU A 416 -42.21 -23.09 49.00
CA GLU A 416 -42.79 -21.81 48.56
C GLU A 416 -42.13 -20.58 49.21
N GLU A 417 -41.64 -20.73 50.45
CA GLU A 417 -40.84 -19.68 51.11
C GLU A 417 -39.47 -19.51 50.44
N GLU A 418 -38.78 -20.61 50.13
CA GLU A 418 -37.46 -20.59 49.46
C GLU A 418 -37.53 -19.99 48.06
N LYS A 419 -38.58 -20.26 47.29
CA LYS A 419 -38.79 -19.66 45.95
C LYS A 419 -38.88 -18.14 45.97
N GLY A 420 -39.19 -17.53 47.12
CA GLY A 420 -39.23 -16.09 47.28
C GLY A 420 -37.85 -15.41 47.36
N TRP A 421 -36.78 -16.17 47.57
CA TRP A 421 -35.41 -15.63 47.71
C TRP A 421 -34.31 -16.50 47.10
N ILE A 422 -34.65 -17.63 46.49
CA ILE A 422 -33.77 -18.48 45.69
C ILE A 422 -34.30 -18.51 44.26
N ILE A 423 -33.51 -18.01 43.31
CA ILE A 423 -33.92 -17.81 41.91
C ILE A 423 -33.00 -18.60 40.99
N PHE A 424 -33.56 -19.49 40.18
CA PHE A 424 -32.87 -20.12 39.06
C PHE A 424 -33.26 -19.38 37.77
N ALA A 425 -32.43 -18.41 37.36
CA ALA A 425 -32.76 -17.52 36.26
C ALA A 425 -32.78 -18.22 34.88
N GLY A 426 -32.18 -19.40 34.76
CA GLY A 426 -31.99 -20.07 33.48
C GLY A 426 -30.89 -19.42 32.64
N ASN A 427 -30.83 -19.76 31.35
CA ASN A 427 -29.84 -19.17 30.45
C ASN A 427 -30.15 -17.68 30.16
N ARG A 428 -29.10 -16.86 30.06
CA ARG A 428 -29.19 -15.42 29.82
C ARG A 428 -28.08 -14.96 28.87
N ASN A 429 -28.45 -14.26 27.80
CA ASN A 429 -27.49 -13.79 26.78
C ASN A 429 -26.58 -12.67 27.31
N ASN A 430 -26.95 -12.03 28.42
CA ASN A 430 -26.25 -10.95 29.10
C ASN A 430 -25.70 -11.37 30.48
N ALA A 431 -25.47 -12.67 30.72
CA ALA A 431 -25.07 -13.20 32.03
C ALA A 431 -23.90 -12.45 32.67
N ASN A 432 -22.87 -12.08 31.90
CA ASN A 432 -21.73 -11.28 32.37
C ASN A 432 -22.19 -9.95 33.01
N LYS A 433 -23.13 -9.22 32.40
CA LYS A 433 -23.67 -7.96 32.98
C LYS A 433 -24.47 -8.23 34.24
N LEU A 434 -25.25 -9.31 34.26
CA LEU A 434 -26.08 -9.68 35.40
C LEU A 434 -25.25 -10.00 36.66
N LEU A 435 -24.02 -10.48 36.50
CA LEU A 435 -23.09 -10.71 37.61
C LEU A 435 -22.76 -9.43 38.39
N ALA A 436 -22.90 -8.24 37.79
CA ALA A 436 -22.74 -6.96 38.50
C ALA A 436 -23.79 -6.76 39.60
N GLY A 437 -24.94 -7.47 39.53
CA GLY A 437 -26.00 -7.42 40.53
C GLY A 437 -25.62 -8.05 41.88
N ALA A 438 -24.58 -8.89 41.90
CA ALA A 438 -24.15 -9.64 43.08
C ALA A 438 -23.43 -8.76 44.10
N ASP A 439 -23.55 -9.11 45.39
CA ASP A 439 -22.61 -8.67 46.43
C ASP A 439 -21.42 -9.63 46.54
N VAL A 440 -21.67 -10.94 46.35
CA VAL A 440 -20.65 -11.98 46.37
C VAL A 440 -20.98 -13.02 45.31
N PHE A 441 -19.95 -13.50 44.61
CA PHE A 441 -20.06 -14.64 43.71
C PHE A 441 -19.66 -15.92 44.44
N PHE A 442 -20.51 -16.95 44.44
CA PHE A 442 -20.23 -18.23 45.07
C PHE A 442 -20.01 -19.32 44.01
N MET A 443 -18.74 -19.66 43.79
CA MET A 443 -18.32 -20.78 42.94
C MET A 443 -18.36 -22.08 43.74
N SER A 444 -19.52 -22.73 43.70
CA SER A 444 -19.82 -23.97 44.42
C SER A 444 -19.36 -25.26 43.71
N SER A 445 -18.61 -25.13 42.61
CA SER A 445 -18.12 -26.26 41.82
C SER A 445 -17.28 -27.24 42.65
N ARG A 446 -17.48 -28.53 42.39
CA ARG A 446 -16.65 -29.62 42.95
C ARG A 446 -15.33 -29.80 42.19
N GLU A 447 -15.31 -29.36 40.94
CA GLU A 447 -14.13 -29.35 40.07
C GLU A 447 -14.32 -28.30 38.98
N ASP A 448 -13.40 -27.35 38.86
CA ASP A 448 -13.35 -26.35 37.78
C ASP A 448 -11.92 -25.82 37.58
N PRO A 449 -11.26 -26.05 36.43
CA PRO A 449 -9.85 -25.72 36.25
C PRO A 449 -9.52 -24.25 36.48
N PHE A 450 -10.26 -23.36 35.82
CA PHE A 450 -10.10 -21.90 35.92
C PHE A 450 -11.39 -21.21 35.43
N PRO A 451 -12.46 -21.15 36.25
CA PRO A 451 -13.78 -20.67 35.83
C PRO A 451 -13.78 -19.22 35.35
N LEU A 452 -14.08 -19.02 34.06
CA LEU A 452 -14.18 -17.68 33.44
C LEU A 452 -15.16 -16.76 34.16
N VAL A 453 -16.28 -17.30 34.66
CA VAL A 453 -17.32 -16.54 35.37
C VAL A 453 -16.81 -15.86 36.65
N VAL A 454 -15.73 -16.36 37.27
CA VAL A 454 -15.07 -15.69 38.41
C VAL A 454 -14.35 -14.43 37.95
N LEU A 455 -13.70 -14.48 36.79
CA LEU A 455 -13.07 -13.31 36.19
C LEU A 455 -14.14 -12.31 35.73
N GLU A 456 -15.25 -12.81 35.17
CA GLU A 456 -16.38 -11.97 34.75
C GLU A 456 -17.00 -11.22 35.94
N SER A 457 -17.17 -11.88 37.09
CA SER A 457 -17.66 -11.21 38.30
C SER A 457 -16.62 -10.24 38.88
N ALA A 458 -15.33 -10.62 38.86
CA ALA A 458 -14.24 -9.78 39.35
C ALA A 458 -14.13 -8.45 38.59
N GLN A 459 -14.45 -8.44 37.29
CA GLN A 459 -14.46 -7.20 36.51
C GLN A 459 -15.44 -6.17 37.08
N HIS A 460 -16.54 -6.62 37.70
CA HIS A 460 -17.55 -5.76 38.33
C HIS A 460 -17.25 -5.44 39.79
N GLY A 461 -16.07 -5.83 40.29
CA GLY A 461 -15.70 -5.64 41.70
C GLY A 461 -16.42 -6.60 42.65
N VAL A 462 -16.88 -7.75 42.17
CA VAL A 462 -17.55 -8.75 43.01
C VAL A 462 -16.53 -9.78 43.51
N PRO A 463 -16.30 -9.90 44.84
CA PRO A 463 -15.40 -10.90 45.39
C PRO A 463 -16.02 -12.31 45.31
N THR A 464 -15.15 -13.32 45.25
CA THR A 464 -15.57 -14.71 45.08
C THR A 464 -15.36 -15.55 46.34
N VAL A 465 -16.31 -16.43 46.65
CA VAL A 465 -16.13 -17.57 47.56
C VAL A 465 -16.03 -18.84 46.73
N CYS A 466 -15.04 -19.69 46.98
CA CYS A 466 -14.89 -20.98 46.30
C CYS A 466 -14.30 -22.04 47.23
N PHE A 467 -14.27 -23.29 46.77
CA PHE A 467 -13.58 -24.38 47.48
C PHE A 467 -12.17 -24.55 46.94
N GLU A 468 -11.16 -24.48 47.81
CA GLU A 468 -9.75 -24.57 47.47
C GLU A 468 -9.37 -25.85 46.70
N PRO A 469 -9.75 -27.08 47.13
CA PRO A 469 -9.36 -28.30 46.43
C PRO A 469 -10.11 -28.52 45.11
N ALA A 470 -11.11 -27.69 44.80
CA ALA A 470 -11.98 -27.90 43.65
C ALA A 470 -11.54 -27.11 42.41
N THR A 471 -10.62 -26.15 42.52
CA THR A 471 -10.36 -25.24 41.39
C THR A 471 -8.97 -24.63 41.39
N GLY A 472 -8.44 -24.35 40.20
CA GLY A 472 -7.19 -23.63 40.02
C GLY A 472 -7.31 -22.10 40.12
N ILE A 473 -8.53 -21.54 40.23
CA ILE A 473 -8.75 -20.08 40.41
C ILE A 473 -8.29 -19.58 41.78
N THR A 474 -7.93 -20.47 42.70
CA THR A 474 -7.32 -20.12 44.00
C THR A 474 -6.06 -19.28 43.82
N ALA A 475 -5.30 -19.50 42.75
CA ALA A 475 -4.14 -18.68 42.38
C ALA A 475 -4.50 -17.23 42.00
N PHE A 476 -5.74 -16.98 41.56
CA PHE A 476 -6.24 -15.61 41.34
C PHE A 476 -6.73 -14.99 42.65
N ILE A 477 -7.46 -15.77 43.45
CA ILE A 477 -8.07 -15.33 44.72
C ILE A 477 -6.99 -14.97 45.74
N GLU A 478 -5.98 -15.84 45.91
CA GLU A 478 -4.93 -15.76 46.93
C GLU A 478 -5.53 -15.36 48.30
N GLU A 479 -4.97 -14.34 48.97
CA GLU A 479 -5.44 -13.88 50.28
C GLU A 479 -6.42 -12.70 50.21
N ASN A 480 -6.56 -12.05 49.05
CA ASN A 480 -7.13 -10.70 48.98
C ASN A 480 -8.10 -10.39 47.82
N ALA A 481 -8.50 -11.37 47.01
CA ALA A 481 -9.53 -11.20 45.96
C ALA A 481 -10.83 -11.98 46.19
N GLY A 482 -10.93 -12.66 47.34
CA GLY A 482 -12.05 -13.52 47.69
C GLY A 482 -11.75 -14.36 48.94
N ILE A 483 -12.51 -15.44 49.15
CA ILE A 483 -12.28 -16.41 50.21
C ILE A 483 -12.25 -17.82 49.61
N ALA A 484 -11.08 -18.45 49.60
CA ALA A 484 -10.93 -19.87 49.32
C ALA A 484 -11.17 -20.68 50.60
N VAL A 485 -12.16 -21.58 50.55
CA VAL A 485 -12.53 -22.46 51.67
C VAL A 485 -11.73 -23.76 51.58
N PRO A 486 -11.06 -24.23 52.65
CA PRO A 486 -10.04 -25.30 52.57
C PRO A 486 -10.59 -26.69 52.21
N GLU A 487 -11.90 -26.89 52.32
CA GLU A 487 -12.56 -28.14 51.98
C GLU A 487 -13.94 -27.87 51.34
N ILE A 488 -14.45 -28.84 50.59
CA ILE A 488 -15.79 -28.76 49.98
C ILE A 488 -16.84 -28.91 51.09
N SER A 489 -17.20 -27.79 51.72
CA SER A 489 -18.16 -27.74 52.84
C SER A 489 -19.12 -26.55 52.71
N SER A 490 -20.42 -26.87 52.56
CA SER A 490 -21.50 -25.87 52.56
C SER A 490 -21.55 -25.07 53.87
N GLN A 491 -21.16 -25.68 55.01
CA GLN A 491 -21.10 -25.01 56.31
C GLN A 491 -20.00 -23.96 56.37
N LEU A 492 -18.81 -24.26 55.86
CA LEU A 492 -17.73 -23.29 55.80
C LEU A 492 -17.99 -22.20 54.74
N ALA A 493 -18.58 -22.56 53.60
CA ALA A 493 -19.03 -21.59 52.60
C ALA A 493 -20.06 -20.62 53.19
N ALA A 494 -21.06 -21.10 53.92
CA ALA A 494 -22.05 -20.25 54.59
C ALA A 494 -21.39 -19.27 55.59
N LYS A 495 -20.38 -19.72 56.36
CA LYS A 495 -19.61 -18.84 57.26
C LYS A 495 -18.81 -17.78 56.51
N ALA A 496 -18.21 -18.14 55.37
CA ALA A 496 -17.48 -17.18 54.53
C ALA A 496 -18.43 -16.12 53.94
N LEU A 497 -19.59 -16.55 53.42
CA LEU A 497 -20.65 -15.65 52.94
C LEU A 497 -21.18 -14.74 54.05
N GLN A 498 -21.40 -15.28 55.25
CA GLN A 498 -21.79 -14.50 56.42
C GLN A 498 -20.77 -13.41 56.77
N LYS A 499 -19.47 -13.76 56.78
CA LYS A 499 -18.39 -12.79 57.02
C LYS A 499 -18.41 -11.64 56.01
N LEU A 500 -18.62 -11.92 54.73
CA LEU A 500 -18.68 -10.90 53.67
C LEU A 500 -19.97 -10.05 53.75
N MET A 501 -21.06 -10.62 54.24
CA MET A 501 -22.32 -9.90 54.49
C MET A 501 -22.19 -8.93 55.67
N GLU A 502 -21.57 -9.38 56.78
CA GLU A 502 -21.43 -8.61 58.01
C GLU A 502 -20.33 -7.53 57.94
N HIS A 503 -19.40 -7.64 56.99
CA HIS A 503 -18.28 -6.69 56.81
C HIS A 503 -18.24 -6.09 55.39
N PRO A 504 -19.11 -5.11 55.06
CA PRO A 504 -19.18 -4.51 53.72
C PRO A 504 -17.88 -3.87 53.24
N SER A 505 -17.13 -3.20 54.12
CA SER A 505 -15.85 -2.56 53.74
C SER A 505 -14.80 -3.60 53.33
N TYR A 506 -14.73 -4.74 54.03
CA TYR A 506 -13.84 -5.84 53.68
C TYR A 506 -14.27 -6.50 52.37
N ARG A 507 -15.58 -6.70 52.15
CA ARG A 507 -16.13 -7.19 50.88
C ARG A 507 -15.73 -6.29 49.70
N GLN A 508 -15.87 -4.98 49.86
CA GLN A 508 -15.51 -3.99 48.84
C GLN A 508 -14.00 -3.98 48.56
N GLU A 509 -13.17 -4.09 49.58
CA GLU A 509 -11.71 -4.21 49.43
C GLU A 509 -11.32 -5.44 48.59
N LEU A 510 -11.86 -6.62 48.93
CA LEU A 510 -11.64 -7.84 48.15
C LEU A 510 -12.10 -7.70 46.70
N GLY A 511 -13.26 -7.08 46.48
CA GLY A 511 -13.79 -6.80 45.16
C GLY A 511 -12.89 -5.91 44.31
N ASN A 512 -12.40 -4.80 44.90
CA ASN A 512 -11.47 -3.88 44.25
C ASN A 512 -10.15 -4.58 43.88
N ASN A 513 -9.62 -5.40 44.78
CA ASN A 513 -8.40 -6.17 44.53
C ASN A 513 -8.59 -7.22 43.43
N ALA A 514 -9.73 -7.93 43.43
CA ALA A 514 -10.08 -8.89 42.37
C ALA A 514 -10.12 -8.19 41.00
N ARG A 515 -10.73 -7.01 40.93
CA ARG A 515 -10.76 -6.19 39.72
C ARG A 515 -9.35 -5.78 39.28
N ALA A 516 -8.55 -5.24 40.19
CA ALA A 516 -7.19 -4.81 39.88
C ALA A 516 -6.33 -5.98 39.35
N LYS A 517 -6.41 -7.16 39.99
CA LYS A 517 -5.72 -8.37 39.55
C LYS A 517 -6.15 -8.82 38.15
N LEU A 518 -7.45 -8.81 37.85
CA LEU A 518 -7.98 -9.16 36.53
C LEU A 518 -7.35 -8.29 35.44
N PHE A 519 -7.44 -6.96 35.58
CA PHE A 519 -6.95 -6.03 34.56
C PHE A 519 -5.42 -6.03 34.44
N ALA A 520 -4.71 -6.41 35.51
CA ALA A 520 -3.27 -6.51 35.50
C ALA A 520 -2.75 -7.83 34.91
N ASN A 521 -3.49 -8.93 34.99
CA ASN A 521 -2.93 -10.25 34.67
C ASN A 521 -3.84 -11.21 33.89
N TYR A 522 -5.16 -11.03 33.83
CA TYR A 522 -6.09 -12.05 33.31
C TYR A 522 -6.92 -11.54 32.13
N THR A 523 -6.36 -10.61 31.37
CA THR A 523 -6.95 -10.08 30.15
C THR A 523 -6.50 -10.85 28.91
N THR A 524 -7.33 -10.79 27.86
CA THR A 524 -7.08 -11.43 26.56
C THR A 524 -5.72 -11.05 25.97
N ASP A 525 -5.36 -9.76 25.94
CA ASP A 525 -4.11 -9.31 25.35
C ASP A 525 -2.88 -9.87 26.07
N GLN A 526 -2.90 -9.89 27.41
CA GLN A 526 -1.74 -10.32 28.20
C GLN A 526 -1.50 -11.81 28.12
N GLN A 527 -2.56 -12.62 28.28
CA GLN A 527 -2.42 -14.07 28.27
C GLN A 527 -2.17 -14.59 26.85
N ASN A 528 -2.79 -14.01 25.82
CA ASN A 528 -2.47 -14.39 24.44
C ASN A 528 -1.07 -13.97 24.02
N LEU A 529 -0.56 -12.83 24.50
CA LEU A 529 0.83 -12.47 24.28
C LEU A 529 1.77 -13.51 24.91
N LYS A 530 1.46 -14.00 26.11
CA LYS A 530 2.21 -15.10 26.76
C LYS A 530 2.13 -16.41 25.98
N ILE A 531 0.96 -16.76 25.43
CA ILE A 531 0.80 -17.92 24.53
C ILE A 531 1.68 -17.73 23.28
N TYR A 532 1.60 -16.56 22.64
CA TYR A 532 2.38 -16.23 21.46
C TYR A 532 3.89 -16.33 21.70
N THR A 533 4.41 -15.71 22.76
CA THR A 533 5.85 -15.76 23.07
C THR A 533 6.30 -17.17 23.44
N THR A 534 5.45 -17.94 24.12
CA THR A 534 5.71 -19.37 24.38
C THR A 534 5.84 -20.14 23.08
N ILE A 535 4.90 -19.98 22.14
CA ILE A 535 4.94 -20.64 20.82
C ILE A 535 6.21 -20.26 20.07
N GLN A 536 6.56 -18.97 20.02
CA GLN A 536 7.78 -18.48 19.36
C GLN A 536 9.06 -19.10 19.96
N GLN A 537 9.09 -19.32 21.27
CA GLN A 537 10.27 -19.89 21.95
C GLN A 537 10.42 -21.40 21.77
N VAL A 538 9.32 -22.13 21.58
CA VAL A 538 9.31 -23.61 21.60
C VAL A 538 9.07 -24.23 20.23
N THR A 539 8.73 -23.43 19.23
CA THR A 539 8.51 -23.88 17.84
C THR A 539 9.44 -23.18 16.87
N ASP A 540 9.46 -23.60 15.62
CA ASP A 540 10.19 -22.90 14.54
C ASP A 540 9.46 -21.63 14.04
N TYR A 541 8.38 -21.20 14.72
CA TYR A 541 7.62 -20.01 14.39
C TYR A 541 8.47 -18.75 14.53
N LYS A 542 8.72 -18.07 13.41
CA LYS A 542 9.49 -16.83 13.36
C LYS A 542 8.59 -15.60 13.32
N PRO A 543 8.99 -14.49 13.97
CA PRO A 543 8.26 -13.23 13.89
C PRO A 543 8.29 -12.70 12.45
N SER A 544 7.24 -11.99 12.04
CA SER A 544 7.19 -11.34 10.73
C SER A 544 8.24 -10.23 10.61
N VAL A 545 8.50 -9.49 11.70
CA VAL A 545 9.46 -8.39 11.74
C VAL A 545 10.39 -8.51 12.94
N SER A 546 11.70 -8.42 12.71
CA SER A 546 12.69 -8.19 13.75
C SER A 546 12.98 -6.71 13.87
N VAL A 547 12.62 -6.12 15.01
CA VAL A 547 12.85 -4.72 15.32
C VAL A 547 14.17 -4.59 16.07
N ILE A 548 15.15 -3.96 15.47
CA ILE A 548 16.47 -3.73 16.07
C ILE A 548 16.48 -2.30 16.58
N VAL A 549 16.63 -2.12 17.90
CA VAL A 549 16.63 -0.82 18.55
C VAL A 549 18.04 -0.51 19.06
N PRO A 550 18.94 0.05 18.23
CA PRO A 550 20.24 0.50 18.69
C PRO A 550 20.10 1.81 19.49
N PHE A 551 20.86 1.94 20.58
CA PHE A 551 20.90 3.19 21.35
C PHE A 551 22.23 3.40 22.08
N TYR A 552 22.53 4.68 22.31
CA TYR A 552 23.66 5.13 23.12
C TYR A 552 23.35 6.49 23.75
N ASN A 553 23.16 6.51 25.08
CA ASN A 553 22.76 7.70 25.83
C ASN A 553 21.44 8.36 25.36
N HIS A 554 20.38 7.56 25.22
CA HIS A 554 19.05 7.97 24.77
C HIS A 554 18.01 8.06 25.92
N GLU A 555 18.44 8.36 27.15
CA GLU A 555 17.60 8.33 28.36
C GLU A 555 16.27 9.09 28.21
N LYS A 556 16.26 10.18 27.42
CA LYS A 556 15.08 11.02 27.21
C LYS A 556 14.03 10.42 26.27
N PHE A 557 14.43 9.53 25.36
CA PHE A 557 13.61 9.16 24.19
C PHE A 557 13.37 7.65 24.08
N ILE A 558 14.17 6.82 24.74
CA ILE A 558 14.10 5.36 24.58
C ILE A 558 12.73 4.78 24.96
N GLU A 559 12.07 5.33 25.98
CA GLU A 559 10.71 4.93 26.40
C GLU A 559 9.70 5.24 25.30
N GLU A 560 9.72 6.47 24.75
CA GLU A 560 8.86 6.87 23.63
C GLU A 560 9.05 5.93 22.42
N ARG A 561 10.31 5.57 22.12
CA ARG A 561 10.63 4.67 21.02
C ARG A 561 10.04 3.28 21.26
N LEU A 562 10.32 2.66 22.41
CA LEU A 562 9.83 1.32 22.75
C LEU A 562 8.31 1.28 22.83
N ASP A 563 7.69 2.29 23.42
CA ASP A 563 6.23 2.45 23.47
C ASP A 563 5.63 2.50 22.06
N SER A 564 6.24 3.27 21.14
CA SER A 564 5.76 3.39 19.76
C SER A 564 5.83 2.05 18.99
N ILE A 565 6.82 1.21 19.27
CA ILE A 565 6.97 -0.13 18.68
C ILE A 565 5.95 -1.11 19.31
N LEU A 566 5.85 -1.13 20.64
CA LEU A 566 4.96 -2.05 21.35
C LEU A 566 3.48 -1.71 21.15
N ALA A 567 3.16 -0.45 20.84
CA ALA A 567 1.82 0.01 20.50
C ALA A 567 1.35 -0.42 19.10
N GLN A 568 2.23 -0.88 18.21
CA GLN A 568 1.85 -1.32 16.85
C GLN A 568 0.79 -2.45 16.92
N PRO A 569 -0.28 -2.41 16.10
CA PRO A 569 -1.30 -3.46 16.08
C PRO A 569 -0.73 -4.84 15.73
N ILE A 570 0.27 -4.90 14.86
CA ILE A 570 0.98 -6.16 14.59
C ILE A 570 1.90 -6.46 15.78
N LYS A 571 1.60 -7.54 16.52
CA LYS A 571 2.41 -8.04 17.64
C LYS A 571 3.33 -9.19 17.24
N ASP A 572 3.22 -9.67 16.00
CA ASP A 572 4.08 -10.69 15.37
C ASP A 572 5.51 -10.16 15.11
N ILE A 573 6.17 -9.73 16.18
CA ILE A 573 7.45 -9.05 16.17
C ILE A 573 8.35 -9.58 17.29
N GLU A 574 9.65 -9.43 17.12
CA GLU A 574 10.63 -9.44 18.21
C GLU A 574 11.35 -8.10 18.27
N ILE A 575 11.84 -7.73 19.45
CA ILE A 575 12.53 -6.47 19.70
C ILE A 575 13.90 -6.79 20.29
N ILE A 576 14.94 -6.44 19.55
CA ILE A 576 16.34 -6.61 19.93
C ILE A 576 16.87 -5.23 20.31
N ALA A 577 16.82 -4.92 21.59
CA ALA A 577 17.29 -3.66 22.16
C ALA A 577 18.81 -3.76 22.39
N LEU A 578 19.60 -2.94 21.68
CA LEU A 578 21.05 -3.01 21.65
C LEU A 578 21.66 -1.75 22.28
N ASP A 579 22.18 -1.89 23.50
CA ASP A 579 22.95 -0.83 24.13
C ASP A 579 24.40 -0.82 23.63
N ASP A 580 24.88 0.35 23.22
CA ASP A 580 26.29 0.54 22.82
C ASP A 580 27.16 1.10 23.95
N CYS A 581 27.02 0.55 25.16
CA CYS A 581 27.71 0.94 26.40
C CYS A 581 27.30 2.35 26.87
N SER A 582 26.00 2.59 27.04
CA SER A 582 25.48 3.88 27.55
C SER A 582 26.04 4.21 28.94
N THR A 583 26.25 5.51 29.17
CA THR A 583 26.79 6.08 30.41
C THR A 583 25.75 6.84 31.25
N ASP A 584 24.56 7.05 30.69
CA ASP A 584 23.41 7.65 31.36
C ASP A 584 22.42 6.58 31.85
N ASN A 585 21.19 6.98 32.20
CA ASN A 585 20.19 6.06 32.74
C ASN A 585 19.39 5.30 31.65
N THR A 586 19.86 5.25 30.39
CA THR A 586 19.12 4.60 29.28
C THR A 586 18.84 3.13 29.56
N VAL A 587 19.85 2.33 29.92
CA VAL A 587 19.70 0.89 30.17
C VAL A 587 18.69 0.61 31.28
N ALA A 588 18.75 1.39 32.37
CA ALA A 588 17.80 1.27 33.49
C ALA A 588 16.35 1.53 33.08
N LYS A 589 16.11 2.37 32.07
CA LYS A 589 14.77 2.61 31.51
C LYS A 589 14.31 1.52 30.55
N VAL A 590 15.22 0.74 29.97
CA VAL A 590 14.87 -0.39 29.08
C VAL A 590 14.53 -1.65 29.87
N HIS A 591 15.18 -1.89 31.02
CA HIS A 591 14.92 -3.09 31.85
C HIS A 591 13.43 -3.39 32.13
N PRO A 592 12.56 -2.41 32.47
CA PRO A 592 11.13 -2.68 32.66
C PRO A 592 10.43 -3.31 31.44
N TYR A 593 10.94 -3.05 30.23
CA TYR A 593 10.37 -3.58 28.98
C TYR A 593 10.73 -5.04 28.73
N GLU A 594 11.76 -5.60 29.36
CA GLU A 594 12.10 -7.04 29.28
C GLU A 594 11.01 -7.93 29.90
N LEU A 595 10.08 -7.35 30.66
CA LEU A 595 8.88 -8.05 31.12
C LEU A 595 7.95 -8.43 29.96
N ASP A 596 8.02 -7.72 28.83
CA ASP A 596 7.37 -8.14 27.59
C ASP A 596 8.27 -9.19 26.91
N GLY A 597 7.78 -10.42 26.79
CA GLY A 597 8.57 -11.55 26.27
C GLY A 597 9.02 -11.42 24.81
N ARG A 598 8.67 -10.33 24.12
CA ARG A 598 9.19 -9.97 22.79
C ARG A 598 10.47 -9.15 22.84
N VAL A 599 10.81 -8.56 23.99
CA VAL A 599 11.95 -7.64 24.15
C VAL A 599 13.16 -8.39 24.72
N THR A 600 14.29 -8.28 24.05
CA THR A 600 15.59 -8.76 24.53
C THR A 600 16.57 -7.59 24.57
N LEU A 601 17.08 -7.26 25.75
CA LEU A 601 18.14 -6.28 25.93
C LEU A 601 19.51 -6.95 25.83
N ILE A 602 20.42 -6.35 25.06
CA ILE A 602 21.80 -6.81 24.94
C ILE A 602 22.74 -5.62 25.13
N GLU A 603 23.49 -5.68 26.22
CA GLU A 603 24.49 -4.69 26.58
C GLU A 603 25.87 -5.00 25.97
N ASN A 604 26.56 -3.96 25.51
CA ASN A 604 27.94 -4.07 25.07
C ASN A 604 28.91 -3.81 26.23
N GLU A 605 30.01 -4.57 26.28
CA GLU A 605 31.10 -4.34 27.23
C GLU A 605 31.90 -3.05 26.94
N ALA A 606 31.86 -2.58 25.69
CA ALA A 606 32.52 -1.36 25.25
C ALA A 606 31.77 -0.71 24.07
N ASN A 607 31.86 0.61 23.96
CA ASN A 607 31.27 1.34 22.84
C ASN A 607 31.89 0.89 21.50
N SER A 608 31.04 0.53 20.54
CA SER A 608 31.43 -0.02 19.24
C SER A 608 32.11 0.99 18.31
N GLY A 609 31.85 2.28 18.54
CA GLY A 609 32.35 3.41 17.76
C GLY A 609 31.69 3.61 16.39
N SER A 610 30.70 2.79 16.02
CA SER A 610 29.96 2.90 14.75
C SER A 610 28.56 2.29 14.86
N PRO A 611 27.48 3.01 14.49
CA PRO A 611 26.12 2.46 14.53
C PRO A 611 25.96 1.22 13.64
N PHE A 612 26.70 1.14 12.53
CA PHE A 612 26.62 0.01 11.61
C PHE A 612 27.13 -1.31 12.20
N LYS A 613 27.97 -1.27 13.24
CA LYS A 613 28.33 -2.49 14.01
C LYS A 613 27.16 -3.00 14.83
N GLN A 614 26.34 -2.09 15.37
CA GLN A 614 25.10 -2.44 16.06
C GLN A 614 24.07 -2.99 15.08
N TRP A 615 23.93 -2.37 13.90
CA TRP A 615 23.06 -2.89 12.84
C TRP A 615 23.47 -4.31 12.44
N GLU A 616 24.76 -4.56 12.17
CA GLU A 616 25.26 -5.91 11.83
C GLU A 616 25.03 -6.93 12.95
N LYS A 617 25.26 -6.55 14.21
CA LYS A 617 24.96 -7.39 15.38
C LYS A 617 23.46 -7.74 15.44
N GLY A 618 22.59 -6.74 15.31
CA GLY A 618 21.14 -6.91 15.35
C GLY A 618 20.61 -7.77 14.20
N ILE A 619 21.05 -7.51 12.96
CA ILE A 619 20.60 -8.25 11.76
C ILE A 619 21.02 -9.71 11.85
N ARG A 620 22.18 -10.01 12.45
CA ARG A 620 22.62 -11.39 12.69
C ARG A 620 21.74 -12.10 13.73
N LEU A 621 21.30 -11.40 14.76
CA LEU A 621 20.46 -11.95 15.83
C LEU A 621 18.99 -12.07 15.44
N ALA A 622 18.52 -11.20 14.53
CA ALA A 622 17.17 -11.20 14.00
C ALA A 622 16.76 -12.56 13.45
N GLN A 623 15.56 -13.00 13.78
CA GLN A 623 14.95 -14.25 13.30
C GLN A 623 13.99 -14.01 12.15
N GLY A 624 13.36 -12.83 12.09
CA GLY A 624 12.40 -12.43 11.06
C GLY A 624 13.04 -12.15 9.71
N ASP A 625 12.25 -12.33 8.65
CA ASP A 625 12.67 -12.11 7.27
C ASP A 625 12.65 -10.63 6.87
N VAL A 626 11.99 -9.79 7.66
CA VAL A 626 11.95 -8.33 7.51
C VAL A 626 12.57 -7.69 8.74
N ILE A 627 13.47 -6.75 8.51
CA ILE A 627 14.22 -6.01 9.51
C ILE A 627 13.68 -4.58 9.59
N TRP A 628 13.50 -4.09 10.80
CA TRP A 628 13.31 -2.67 11.07
C TRP A 628 14.47 -2.18 11.94
N ILE A 629 15.30 -1.30 11.39
CA ILE A 629 16.26 -0.56 12.20
C ILE A 629 15.53 0.63 12.80
N ALA A 630 15.36 0.61 14.11
CA ALA A 630 14.49 1.47 14.87
C ALA A 630 15.33 2.30 15.85
N GLU A 631 16.01 3.36 15.37
CA GLU A 631 16.94 4.15 16.18
C GLU A 631 16.29 4.65 17.47
N GLY A 632 17.01 4.54 18.60
CA GLY A 632 16.45 4.69 19.94
C GLY A 632 15.87 6.07 20.31
N ASP A 633 16.10 7.09 19.49
CA ASP A 633 15.65 8.47 19.69
C ASP A 633 14.52 8.92 18.74
N ASP A 634 14.11 8.05 17.80
CA ASP A 634 13.03 8.31 16.84
C ASP A 634 11.66 7.83 17.35
N THR A 635 10.58 8.19 16.64
CA THR A 635 9.22 7.65 16.88
C THR A 635 8.48 7.42 15.56
N CYS A 636 7.27 6.86 15.60
CA CYS A 636 6.50 6.50 14.40
C CYS A 636 4.98 6.51 14.61
N ASP A 637 4.23 6.53 13.51
CA ASP A 637 2.78 6.38 13.54
C ASP A 637 2.36 4.97 14.06
N PRO A 638 1.19 4.83 14.70
CA PRO A 638 0.74 3.55 15.27
C PRO A 638 0.46 2.48 14.22
N ASN A 639 0.30 2.83 12.94
CA ASN A 639 0.04 1.90 11.83
C ASN A 639 1.29 1.59 10.98
N PHE A 640 2.50 1.92 11.45
CA PHE A 640 3.75 1.80 10.69
C PHE A 640 3.99 0.40 10.14
N ILE A 641 4.04 -0.62 11.01
CA ILE A 641 4.28 -2.01 10.57
C ILE A 641 3.10 -2.52 9.73
N GLN A 642 1.87 -2.23 10.16
CA GLN A 642 0.65 -2.66 9.47
C GLN A 642 0.57 -2.14 8.03
N THR A 643 1.10 -0.94 7.78
CA THR A 643 1.10 -0.31 6.45
C THR A 643 2.23 -0.82 5.56
N LEU A 644 3.44 -0.99 6.13
CA LEU A 644 4.62 -1.32 5.32
C LEU A 644 4.87 -2.82 5.11
N LEU A 645 4.57 -3.67 6.10
CA LEU A 645 4.80 -5.11 6.04
C LEU A 645 4.12 -5.80 4.82
N PRO A 646 2.90 -5.42 4.40
CA PRO A 646 2.26 -6.02 3.23
C PRO A 646 3.02 -5.91 1.91
N TYR A 647 3.84 -4.88 1.73
CA TYR A 647 4.62 -4.72 0.48
C TYR A 647 5.59 -5.88 0.24
N PHE A 648 5.96 -6.63 1.30
CA PHE A 648 6.86 -7.77 1.19
C PHE A 648 6.20 -9.06 0.67
N ASP A 649 4.90 -9.05 0.39
CA ASP A 649 4.24 -10.12 -0.39
C ASP A 649 4.79 -10.22 -1.80
N ASP A 650 5.18 -9.09 -2.39
CA ASP A 650 6.05 -9.11 -3.55
C ASP A 650 7.47 -9.51 -3.08
N LEU A 651 7.87 -10.73 -3.41
CA LEU A 651 9.19 -11.27 -3.08
C LEU A 651 10.34 -10.41 -3.62
N MET A 652 10.10 -9.57 -4.64
CA MET A 652 11.10 -8.66 -5.18
C MET A 652 11.23 -7.37 -4.37
N VAL A 653 10.24 -6.97 -3.56
CA VAL A 653 10.37 -5.79 -2.70
C VAL A 653 11.38 -6.09 -1.59
N ASN A 654 12.46 -5.33 -1.59
CA ASN A 654 13.52 -5.41 -0.59
C ASN A 654 13.47 -4.25 0.41
N ILE A 655 12.91 -3.10 0.05
CA ILE A 655 12.75 -1.95 0.95
C ILE A 655 11.31 -1.46 0.85
N ALA A 656 10.67 -1.22 2.00
CA ALA A 656 9.42 -0.48 2.09
C ALA A 656 9.61 0.72 3.03
N GLY A 657 9.43 1.94 2.53
CA GLY A 657 9.67 3.17 3.27
C GLY A 657 8.38 3.94 3.58
N ALA A 658 8.34 4.60 4.73
CA ALA A 658 7.30 5.55 5.12
C ALA A 658 7.66 6.99 4.71
N LYS A 659 6.69 7.90 4.82
CA LYS A 659 6.99 9.34 4.81
C LYS A 659 7.79 9.74 6.05
N THR A 660 8.99 10.26 5.86
CA THR A 660 9.78 10.81 6.97
C THR A 660 9.41 12.26 7.25
N GLU A 661 9.06 12.56 8.50
CA GLU A 661 8.90 13.91 9.01
C GLU A 661 10.01 14.24 10.02
N ILE A 662 10.40 15.52 10.12
CA ILE A 662 11.42 15.95 11.07
C ILE A 662 10.76 16.45 12.35
N ILE A 663 11.24 15.97 13.51
CA ILE A 663 10.88 16.49 14.82
C ILE A 663 12.12 17.06 15.54
N ASP A 664 11.93 18.03 16.43
CA ASP A 664 12.98 18.54 17.31
C ASP A 664 13.12 17.74 18.62
N GLU A 665 13.99 18.18 19.51
CA GLU A 665 14.24 17.55 20.81
C GLU A 665 13.04 17.58 21.78
N HIS A 666 12.01 18.36 21.47
CA HIS A 666 10.75 18.42 22.22
C HIS A 666 9.62 17.65 21.54
N GLY A 667 9.87 17.01 20.40
CA GLY A 667 8.85 16.32 19.61
C GLY A 667 8.01 17.26 18.75
N THR A 668 8.42 18.52 18.57
CA THR A 668 7.68 19.47 17.73
C THR A 668 7.90 19.14 16.27
N LEU A 669 6.81 18.88 15.55
CA LEU A 669 6.80 18.59 14.12
C LEU A 669 7.25 19.81 13.29
N LYS A 670 8.25 19.60 12.43
CA LYS A 670 8.65 20.51 11.35
C LYS A 670 8.12 19.96 10.04
N GLU A 671 6.83 20.18 9.82
CA GLU A 671 6.10 19.61 8.69
C GLU A 671 6.78 19.96 7.36
N ASN A 672 6.96 18.95 6.51
CA ASN A 672 7.53 19.11 5.16
C ASN A 672 8.96 19.70 5.13
N ALA A 673 9.71 19.59 6.23
CA ALA A 673 11.10 20.07 6.29
C ALA A 673 12.02 19.43 5.24
N LEU A 674 11.71 18.21 4.79
CA LEU A 674 12.44 17.49 3.74
C LEU A 674 11.93 17.79 2.32
N SER A 675 10.78 18.43 2.16
CA SER A 675 10.19 18.66 0.83
C SER A 675 11.09 19.45 -0.12
N PRO A 676 11.84 20.49 0.29
CA PRO A 676 12.80 21.15 -0.60
C PRO A 676 13.88 20.19 -1.11
N TYR A 677 14.42 19.33 -0.25
CA TYR A 677 15.45 18.35 -0.59
C TYR A 677 14.90 17.26 -1.52
N LEU A 678 13.73 16.70 -1.19
CA LEU A 678 13.09 15.65 -1.99
C LEU A 678 12.62 16.17 -3.35
N ASN A 679 12.10 17.40 -3.43
CA ASN A 679 11.75 18.03 -4.70
C ASN A 679 12.98 18.34 -5.55
N MET A 680 14.11 18.71 -4.95
CA MET A 680 15.36 18.85 -5.70
C MET A 680 15.81 17.52 -6.33
N ALA A 681 15.62 16.40 -5.62
CA ALA A 681 15.94 15.07 -6.15
C ALA A 681 14.97 14.62 -7.26
N PHE A 682 13.66 14.67 -6.96
CA PHE A 682 12.59 14.35 -7.89
C PHE A 682 11.28 15.06 -7.50
N PRO A 683 10.87 16.12 -8.21
CA PRO A 683 9.66 16.89 -7.90
C PRO A 683 8.37 16.06 -7.89
N GLY A 684 7.62 16.13 -6.79
CA GLY A 684 6.28 15.55 -6.66
C GLY A 684 6.20 14.02 -6.58
N LYS A 685 7.34 13.29 -6.64
CA LYS A 685 7.38 11.83 -6.54
C LYS A 685 6.94 11.33 -5.17
N PHE A 686 7.41 11.99 -4.11
CA PHE A 686 7.16 11.61 -2.72
C PHE A 686 5.80 12.11 -2.18
N ASP A 687 4.97 12.68 -3.04
CA ASP A 687 3.60 13.11 -2.68
C ASP A 687 2.57 11.97 -2.84
N LYS A 688 3.00 10.77 -3.28
CA LYS A 688 2.15 9.61 -3.53
C LYS A 688 2.89 8.32 -3.19
N SER A 689 2.15 7.28 -2.79
CA SER A 689 2.70 5.93 -2.64
C SER A 689 3.08 5.34 -3.99
N TYR A 690 4.17 4.58 -4.05
CA TYR A 690 4.64 3.93 -5.27
C TYR A 690 5.41 2.63 -4.99
N ILE A 691 5.46 1.75 -6.00
CA ILE A 691 6.38 0.60 -6.05
C ILE A 691 7.21 0.76 -7.33
N LYS A 692 8.53 0.59 -7.21
CA LYS A 692 9.49 0.86 -8.29
C LYS A 692 10.59 -0.19 -8.31
N ASP A 693 11.08 -0.53 -9.49
CA ASP A 693 12.28 -1.35 -9.60
C ASP A 693 13.50 -0.57 -9.05
N GLY A 694 14.38 -1.25 -8.32
CA GLY A 694 15.57 -0.64 -7.72
C GLY A 694 16.49 -0.01 -8.76
N PHE A 695 16.58 -0.63 -9.94
CA PHE A 695 17.31 -0.08 -11.09
C PHE A 695 16.77 1.29 -11.51
N GLU A 696 15.46 1.41 -11.61
CA GLU A 696 14.79 2.65 -11.99
C GLU A 696 14.90 3.70 -10.88
N GLU A 697 14.70 3.32 -9.61
CA GLU A 697 14.82 4.21 -8.46
C GLU A 697 16.21 4.86 -8.37
N VAL A 698 17.26 4.06 -8.56
CA VAL A 698 18.65 4.52 -8.59
C VAL A 698 18.88 5.50 -9.72
N ASN A 699 18.39 5.20 -10.93
CA ASN A 699 18.55 6.06 -12.09
C ASN A 699 17.73 7.35 -12.05
N GLU A 700 16.56 7.34 -11.41
CA GLU A 700 15.72 8.54 -11.30
C GLU A 700 16.31 9.56 -10.32
N GLN A 701 16.76 9.10 -9.14
CA GLN A 701 17.38 10.00 -8.16
C GLN A 701 18.22 9.33 -7.06
N LEU A 702 17.91 8.09 -6.63
CA LEU A 702 18.55 7.51 -5.44
C LEU A 702 20.05 7.24 -5.63
N GLY A 703 20.53 7.09 -6.86
CA GLY A 703 21.96 7.01 -7.14
C GLY A 703 22.69 8.36 -7.04
N ALA A 704 21.97 9.46 -7.21
CA ALA A 704 22.53 10.81 -7.18
C ALA A 704 22.38 11.48 -5.80
N MET A 705 21.27 11.24 -5.12
CA MET A 705 20.91 11.82 -3.82
C MET A 705 20.22 10.78 -2.92
N CYS A 706 20.58 10.71 -1.65
CA CYS A 706 19.94 9.78 -0.70
C CYS A 706 18.52 10.24 -0.36
N THR A 707 17.50 9.70 -1.04
CA THR A 707 16.10 10.04 -0.76
C THR A 707 15.47 9.22 0.38
N LEU A 708 16.19 8.22 0.89
CA LEU A 708 15.82 7.44 2.07
C LEU A 708 16.62 7.95 3.27
N VAL A 709 16.15 9.05 3.86
CA VAL A 709 16.99 9.89 4.74
C VAL A 709 17.11 9.40 6.19
N ASN A 710 16.39 8.34 6.57
CA ASN A 710 16.41 7.81 7.93
C ASN A 710 15.99 6.33 7.95
N ALA A 711 16.79 5.49 8.62
CA ALA A 711 16.59 4.05 8.71
C ALA A 711 15.31 3.66 9.46
N SER A 712 14.93 4.43 10.49
CA SER A 712 13.69 4.23 11.25
C SER A 712 12.43 4.38 10.41
N GLY A 713 12.55 4.98 9.21
CA GLY A 713 11.49 5.06 8.21
C GLY A 713 11.35 3.83 7.32
N LEU A 714 12.20 2.82 7.45
CA LEU A 714 12.30 1.71 6.50
C LEU A 714 12.08 0.34 7.16
N LEU A 715 11.30 -0.50 6.49
CA LEU A 715 11.40 -1.95 6.62
C LEU A 715 12.28 -2.47 5.48
N ILE A 716 13.18 -3.42 5.77
CA ILE A 716 14.15 -3.96 4.81
C ILE A 716 14.17 -5.48 4.87
N ARG A 717 14.16 -6.16 3.73
CA ARG A 717 14.20 -7.61 3.67
C ARG A 717 15.57 -8.12 4.12
N LYS A 718 15.61 -9.01 5.11
CA LYS A 718 16.84 -9.51 5.71
C LYS A 718 17.84 -10.08 4.70
N ARG A 719 17.35 -10.80 3.68
CA ARG A 719 18.21 -11.41 2.65
C ARG A 719 18.87 -10.42 1.70
N SER A 720 18.46 -9.14 1.68
CA SER A 720 19.03 -8.14 0.77
C SER A 720 20.26 -7.43 1.34
N PHE A 721 20.55 -7.60 2.63
CA PHE A 721 21.80 -7.11 3.22
C PHE A 721 22.98 -7.99 2.78
N GLY A 722 24.09 -7.36 2.38
CA GLY A 722 25.29 -8.05 1.92
C GLY A 722 26.58 -7.50 2.54
N ALA A 723 27.63 -7.43 1.74
CA ALA A 723 28.97 -7.04 2.18
C ALA A 723 29.07 -5.53 2.50
N SER A 724 28.16 -4.70 1.96
CA SER A 724 28.16 -3.28 2.25
C SER A 724 27.89 -2.96 3.72
N LEU A 725 27.25 -3.85 4.47
CA LEU A 725 27.03 -3.68 5.91
C LEU A 725 28.35 -3.60 6.70
N SER A 726 29.33 -4.45 6.36
CA SER A 726 30.65 -4.41 6.99
C SER A 726 31.46 -3.22 6.47
N THR A 727 31.34 -2.88 5.17
CA THR A 727 31.99 -1.71 4.56
C THR A 727 31.53 -0.39 5.18
N ALA A 728 30.22 -0.26 5.44
CA ALA A 728 29.59 0.92 6.04
C ALA A 728 30.13 1.25 7.44
N GLN A 729 30.75 0.30 8.15
CA GLN A 729 31.38 0.57 9.46
C GLN A 729 32.50 1.61 9.40
N ASN A 730 33.12 1.79 8.22
CA ASN A 730 34.15 2.81 7.97
C ASN A 730 33.57 4.19 7.59
N PHE A 731 32.25 4.27 7.39
CA PHE A 731 31.56 5.50 7.03
C PHE A 731 31.11 6.24 8.29
N LYS A 732 30.99 7.56 8.17
CA LYS A 732 30.51 8.48 9.20
C LYS A 732 29.18 9.11 8.83
N MET A 733 28.82 9.19 7.55
CA MET A 733 27.60 9.86 7.11
C MET A 733 26.80 9.12 6.03
N CYS A 734 27.45 8.48 5.04
CA CYS A 734 26.74 7.88 3.88
C CYS A 734 26.62 6.35 3.96
N GLY A 735 26.96 5.72 5.08
CA GLY A 735 27.02 4.26 5.18
C GLY A 735 25.66 3.56 5.01
N ASP A 736 24.60 4.21 5.47
CA ASP A 736 23.21 3.79 5.29
C ASP A 736 22.80 3.78 3.82
N TRP A 737 23.15 4.83 3.08
CA TRP A 737 22.89 4.94 1.64
C TRP A 737 23.56 3.81 0.85
N LEU A 738 24.81 3.48 1.19
CA LEU A 738 25.50 2.34 0.57
C LEU A 738 24.74 1.03 0.79
N ILE A 739 24.24 0.79 2.01
CA ILE A 739 23.45 -0.39 2.36
C ILE A 739 22.13 -0.42 1.58
N TYR A 740 21.43 0.72 1.47
CA TYR A 740 20.18 0.81 0.73
C TYR A 740 20.38 0.52 -0.76
N LEU A 741 21.46 1.05 -1.36
CA LEU A 741 21.82 0.77 -2.75
C LEU A 741 22.12 -0.72 -2.94
N GLU A 742 22.90 -1.36 -2.06
CA GLU A 742 23.14 -2.80 -2.12
C GLU A 742 21.83 -3.60 -2.03
N CYS A 743 20.93 -3.23 -1.11
CA CYS A 743 19.63 -3.90 -0.95
C CYS A 743 18.74 -3.80 -2.19
N LEU A 744 18.96 -2.81 -3.06
CA LEU A 744 18.22 -2.62 -4.30
C LEU A 744 18.88 -3.29 -5.51
N THR A 745 20.03 -3.95 -5.35
CA THR A 745 20.63 -4.77 -6.42
C THR A 745 19.71 -5.96 -6.74
N GLY A 746 18.95 -5.85 -7.82
CA GLY A 746 17.99 -6.89 -8.25
C GLY A 746 16.71 -6.98 -7.42
N GLY A 747 16.30 -5.88 -6.76
CA GLY A 747 15.06 -5.79 -5.98
C GLY A 747 14.23 -4.55 -6.32
N LYS A 748 13.07 -4.44 -5.70
CA LYS A 748 12.15 -3.29 -5.78
C LYS A 748 12.14 -2.52 -4.47
N ILE A 749 11.71 -1.28 -4.56
CA ILE A 749 11.36 -0.42 -3.43
C ILE A 749 9.87 -0.11 -3.44
N ALA A 750 9.28 -0.03 -2.26
CA ALA A 750 7.97 0.56 -2.03
C ALA A 750 8.12 1.81 -1.15
N TYR A 751 7.28 2.81 -1.38
CA TYR A 751 7.17 4.01 -0.56
C TYR A 751 5.70 4.29 -0.28
N ASP A 752 5.32 4.52 0.97
CA ASP A 752 3.94 4.76 1.39
C ASP A 752 3.77 6.04 2.21
N ILE A 753 2.88 6.92 1.76
CA ILE A 753 2.57 8.20 2.40
C ILE A 753 1.50 8.11 3.51
N ASN A 754 0.85 6.95 3.66
CA ASN A 754 -0.23 6.74 4.63
C ASN A 754 0.26 6.39 6.04
N THR A 755 1.58 6.32 6.22
CA THR A 755 2.23 6.18 7.52
C THR A 755 3.49 7.04 7.55
N ARG A 756 3.89 7.46 8.75
CA ARG A 756 5.07 8.29 8.96
C ARG A 756 6.05 7.67 9.95
N ASN A 757 7.32 7.98 9.74
CA ASN A 757 8.31 7.97 10.81
C ASN A 757 8.69 9.41 11.14
N TYR A 758 9.03 9.64 12.41
CA TYR A 758 9.44 10.94 12.89
C TYR A 758 10.92 10.87 13.25
N PHE A 759 11.74 11.48 12.39
CA PHE A 759 13.19 11.53 12.53
C PHE A 759 13.59 12.72 13.40
N ARG A 760 14.19 12.44 14.56
CA ARG A 760 14.60 13.48 15.51
C ARG A 760 15.93 14.11 15.11
N ARG A 761 15.96 15.44 15.03
CA ARG A 761 17.20 16.20 14.73
C ARG A 761 17.47 17.28 15.77
N HIS A 762 18.66 17.24 16.37
CA HIS A 762 19.18 18.28 17.27
C HIS A 762 20.49 18.89 16.73
N SER A 763 20.84 20.08 17.22
CA SER A 763 21.97 20.90 16.74
C SER A 763 23.36 20.26 16.92
N ALA A 764 23.46 19.21 17.73
CA ALA A 764 24.71 18.49 18.03
C ALA A 764 24.91 17.19 17.22
N SER A 765 24.04 16.89 16.24
CA SER A 765 24.13 15.67 15.42
C SER A 765 25.47 15.54 14.69
N GLN A 766 25.94 14.30 14.50
CA GLN A 766 27.18 14.00 13.77
C GLN A 766 27.18 14.54 12.34
N VAL A 767 26.00 14.61 11.72
CA VAL A 767 25.79 15.21 10.39
C VAL A 767 26.38 16.61 10.31
N HIS A 768 26.10 17.50 11.27
CA HIS A 768 26.61 18.88 11.24
C HIS A 768 28.14 18.97 11.36
N LYS A 769 28.79 17.96 11.97
CA LYS A 769 30.25 17.91 12.14
C LYS A 769 30.96 17.42 10.88
N VAL A 770 30.37 16.46 10.17
CA VAL A 770 31.02 15.79 9.03
C VAL A 770 30.61 16.41 7.69
N GLU A 771 29.39 16.95 7.56
CA GLU A 771 28.87 17.54 6.33
C GLU A 771 29.82 18.61 5.78
N GLY A 772 30.20 18.48 4.50
CA GLY A 772 31.12 19.39 3.83
C GLY A 772 32.60 19.23 4.18
N THR A 773 32.99 18.23 4.97
CA THR A 773 34.40 17.91 5.22
C THR A 773 34.97 16.97 4.15
N GLU A 774 36.28 16.75 4.15
CA GLU A 774 36.93 15.78 3.26
C GLU A 774 36.36 14.35 3.38
N VAL A 775 36.02 13.93 4.61
CA VAL A 775 35.39 12.62 4.85
C VAL A 775 34.06 12.52 4.09
N TYR A 776 33.26 13.57 4.11
CA TYR A 776 31.97 13.62 3.41
C TYR A 776 32.12 13.43 1.89
N PHE A 777 33.02 14.19 1.25
CA PHE A 777 33.22 14.10 -0.19
C PHE A 777 33.81 12.75 -0.63
N ASN A 778 34.72 12.17 0.17
CA ASN A 778 35.25 10.83 -0.08
C ASN A 778 34.17 9.74 0.03
N GLU A 779 33.28 9.85 1.02
CA GLU A 779 32.14 8.92 1.14
C GLU A 779 31.16 9.08 -0.03
N ARG A 780 30.87 10.31 -0.47
CA ARG A 780 30.05 10.56 -1.66
C ARG A 780 30.67 10.01 -2.94
N TYR A 781 32.00 10.06 -3.05
CA TYR A 781 32.73 9.40 -4.14
C TYR A 781 32.53 7.89 -4.10
N ALA A 782 32.69 7.26 -2.92
CA ALA A 782 32.49 5.82 -2.76
C ALA A 782 31.05 5.38 -3.09
N ILE A 783 30.04 6.18 -2.75
CA ILE A 783 28.65 5.93 -3.16
C ILE A 783 28.52 5.91 -4.68
N THR A 784 29.02 6.94 -5.35
CA THR A 784 28.89 7.03 -6.82
C THR A 784 29.69 5.93 -7.52
N ASP A 785 30.87 5.60 -7.00
CA ASP A 785 31.70 4.48 -7.47
C ASP A 785 30.93 3.15 -7.35
N PHE A 786 30.29 2.90 -6.20
CA PHE A 786 29.44 1.73 -6.01
C PHE A 786 28.27 1.69 -7.01
N VAL A 787 27.60 2.82 -7.24
CA VAL A 787 26.47 2.91 -8.18
C VAL A 787 26.92 2.54 -9.59
N VAL A 788 28.03 3.10 -10.10
CA VAL A 788 28.50 2.82 -11.47
C VAL A 788 29.05 1.40 -11.64
N GLU A 789 29.52 0.76 -10.57
CA GLU A 789 30.02 -0.61 -10.59
C GLU A 789 28.89 -1.65 -10.51
N ASN A 790 27.78 -1.33 -9.84
CA ASN A 790 26.72 -2.31 -9.54
C ASN A 790 25.41 -2.08 -10.31
N PHE A 791 25.24 -0.92 -10.97
CA PHE A 791 24.05 -0.60 -11.76
C PHE A 791 24.45 -0.16 -13.17
N ALA A 792 23.64 -0.49 -14.17
CA ALA A 792 23.70 0.21 -15.47
C ALA A 792 23.13 1.63 -15.28
N VAL A 793 23.94 2.64 -15.56
CA VAL A 793 23.59 4.02 -15.20
C VAL A 793 23.21 4.84 -16.41
N SER A 794 22.27 5.75 -16.24
CA SER A 794 21.93 6.76 -17.24
C SER A 794 22.87 7.96 -17.11
N ARG A 795 23.16 8.59 -18.26
CA ARG A 795 23.91 9.87 -18.30
C ARG A 795 23.28 10.92 -17.40
N ARG A 796 21.94 10.95 -17.41
CA ARG A 796 21.11 11.83 -16.59
C ARG A 796 21.35 11.66 -15.09
N MET A 797 21.37 10.43 -14.59
CA MET A 797 21.66 10.15 -13.18
C MET A 797 23.05 10.66 -12.79
N LEU A 798 24.07 10.36 -13.60
CA LEU A 798 25.43 10.82 -13.34
C LEU A 798 25.57 12.34 -13.39
N LYS A 799 24.93 13.00 -14.36
CA LYS A 799 24.89 14.47 -14.42
C LYS A 799 24.25 15.05 -13.17
N LYS A 800 23.16 14.47 -12.66
CA LYS A 800 22.56 14.87 -11.37
C LYS A 800 23.53 14.66 -10.21
N ALA A 801 24.20 13.51 -10.14
CA ALA A 801 25.16 13.22 -9.07
C ALA A 801 26.30 14.24 -9.04
N PHE A 802 26.84 14.60 -10.21
CA PHE A 802 27.89 15.60 -10.34
C PHE A 802 27.39 17.02 -10.04
N ALA A 803 26.21 17.41 -10.53
CA ALA A 803 25.63 18.71 -10.18
C ALA A 803 25.36 18.84 -8.67
N ALA A 804 24.89 17.76 -8.03
CA ALA A 804 24.67 17.72 -6.59
C ALA A 804 25.99 17.88 -5.81
N ILE A 805 27.07 17.19 -6.22
CA ILE A 805 28.35 17.28 -5.52
C ILE A 805 29.05 18.62 -5.74
N ASP A 806 28.93 19.22 -6.93
CA ASP A 806 29.44 20.58 -7.23
C ASP A 806 28.73 21.62 -6.35
N HIS A 807 27.39 21.58 -6.30
CA HIS A 807 26.60 22.48 -5.46
C HIS A 807 26.95 22.35 -3.96
N GLU A 808 27.14 21.12 -3.47
CA GLU A 808 27.57 20.91 -2.08
C GLU A 808 29.01 21.39 -1.83
N TRP A 809 29.91 21.19 -2.79
CA TRP A 809 31.28 21.71 -2.72
C TRP A 809 31.31 23.23 -2.61
N GLU A 810 30.55 23.94 -3.45
CA GLU A 810 30.44 25.40 -3.39
C GLU A 810 29.89 25.87 -2.04
N ARG A 811 28.81 25.24 -1.56
CA ARG A 811 28.20 25.54 -0.26
C ARG A 811 29.19 25.38 0.91
N PHE A 812 30.08 24.39 0.82
CA PHE A 812 31.04 24.05 1.88
C PHE A 812 32.51 24.36 1.56
N ALA A 813 32.78 25.17 0.54
CA ALA A 813 34.14 25.52 0.12
C ALA A 813 34.97 26.14 1.28
N HIS A 814 34.31 26.90 2.16
CA HIS A 814 34.91 27.50 3.35
C HIS A 814 35.49 26.49 4.35
N LYS A 815 35.04 25.22 4.33
CA LYS A 815 35.56 24.14 5.19
C LYS A 815 36.80 23.45 4.60
N ASN A 816 37.14 23.67 3.33
CA ASN A 816 38.22 23.00 2.62
C ASN A 816 39.22 23.99 1.99
N PRO A 817 39.86 24.88 2.78
CA PRO A 817 40.72 25.92 2.23
C PRO A 817 41.94 25.33 1.50
N GLY A 818 42.20 25.82 0.28
CA GLY A 818 43.37 25.43 -0.52
C GLY A 818 43.28 24.05 -1.18
N LYS A 819 42.13 23.37 -1.10
CA LYS A 819 41.84 22.13 -1.83
C LYS A 819 40.89 22.38 -3.00
N SER A 820 40.88 21.47 -3.97
CA SER A 820 39.93 21.41 -5.07
C SER A 820 39.04 20.17 -4.92
N LEU A 821 37.83 20.19 -5.50
CA LEU A 821 36.93 19.04 -5.48
C LEU A 821 37.58 17.81 -6.13
N SER A 822 38.36 18.00 -7.19
CA SER A 822 39.09 16.93 -7.89
C SER A 822 40.11 16.19 -7.04
N ASP A 823 40.56 16.78 -5.92
CA ASP A 823 41.45 16.09 -4.97
C ASP A 823 40.73 14.99 -4.19
N LEU A 824 39.41 15.10 -4.05
CA LEU A 824 38.57 14.23 -3.20
C LEU A 824 37.54 13.42 -3.99
N TYR A 825 37.12 13.93 -5.14
CA TYR A 825 36.07 13.36 -5.97
C TYR A 825 36.51 13.35 -7.43
N ASN A 826 37.07 12.23 -7.88
CA ASN A 826 37.65 12.11 -9.21
C ASN A 826 36.59 11.79 -10.27
N LEU A 827 35.98 12.84 -10.83
CA LEU A 827 34.95 12.75 -11.87
C LEU A 827 35.39 11.97 -13.10
N ASP A 828 36.64 12.15 -13.54
CA ASP A 828 37.17 11.48 -14.74
C ASP A 828 37.26 9.96 -14.56
N THR A 829 37.53 9.49 -13.36
CA THR A 829 37.59 8.06 -13.04
C THR A 829 36.20 7.44 -13.05
N ILE A 830 35.22 8.11 -12.41
CA ILE A 830 33.81 7.68 -12.44
C ILE A 830 33.31 7.61 -13.88
N ARG A 831 33.56 8.65 -14.69
CA ARG A 831 33.16 8.68 -16.11
C ARG A 831 33.75 7.53 -16.91
N LYS A 832 35.02 7.17 -16.69
CA LYS A 832 35.68 6.06 -17.39
C LYS A 832 35.15 4.69 -16.98
N LYS A 833 34.74 4.51 -15.72
CA LYS A 833 34.13 3.27 -15.23
C LYS A 833 32.68 3.10 -15.66
N SER A 834 31.97 4.20 -15.90
CA SER A 834 30.54 4.21 -16.16
C SER A 834 30.18 3.47 -17.46
N SER A 835 29.23 2.54 -17.38
CA SER A 835 28.57 1.94 -18.53
C SER A 835 27.17 2.52 -18.68
N PHE A 836 26.88 3.09 -19.86
CA PHE A 836 25.61 3.75 -20.12
C PHE A 836 24.59 2.80 -20.73
N LEU A 837 23.33 2.96 -20.34
CA LEU A 837 22.21 2.26 -20.99
C LEU A 837 22.17 2.54 -22.50
N GLU A 838 22.25 1.48 -23.31
CA GLU A 838 21.99 1.57 -24.74
C GLU A 838 20.49 1.67 -25.00
N ARG A 839 20.05 2.84 -25.47
CA ARG A 839 18.68 3.09 -25.90
C ARG A 839 18.66 4.03 -27.11
N GLN A 840 17.53 4.04 -27.81
CA GLN A 840 17.29 5.00 -28.89
C GLN A 840 17.48 6.42 -28.35
N PRO A 841 18.25 7.28 -29.06
CA PRO A 841 18.45 8.65 -28.64
C PRO A 841 17.11 9.40 -28.64
N HIS A 842 16.87 10.22 -27.62
CA HIS A 842 15.64 10.99 -27.50
C HIS A 842 15.93 12.48 -27.36
N VAL A 843 15.44 13.26 -28.32
CA VAL A 843 15.46 14.72 -28.25
C VAL A 843 14.07 15.27 -27.97
N ALA A 844 14.00 16.31 -27.15
CA ALA A 844 12.80 17.10 -26.99
C ALA A 844 13.03 18.53 -27.44
N PHE A 845 12.11 19.09 -28.22
CA PHE A 845 12.11 20.50 -28.59
C PHE A 845 11.06 21.25 -27.79
N TYR A 846 11.29 22.53 -27.50
CA TYR A 846 10.20 23.44 -27.16
C TYR A 846 10.00 24.44 -28.30
N VAL A 847 8.79 24.44 -28.87
CA VAL A 847 8.42 25.29 -30.00
C VAL A 847 7.06 25.92 -29.70
N HIS A 848 7.05 27.20 -29.31
CA HIS A 848 5.87 27.86 -28.76
C HIS A 848 4.65 27.80 -29.70
N GLY A 849 4.86 28.14 -30.97
CA GLY A 849 3.82 28.30 -31.98
C GLY A 849 3.33 27.03 -32.68
N MET A 850 3.80 25.83 -32.29
CA MET A 850 3.64 24.59 -33.08
C MET A 850 2.18 24.27 -33.47
N MET A 851 1.21 24.69 -32.64
CA MET A 851 -0.21 24.39 -32.80
C MET A 851 -1.03 25.49 -33.49
N PHE A 852 -0.48 26.69 -33.70
CA PHE A 852 -1.27 27.84 -34.18
C PHE A 852 -0.52 28.83 -35.10
N SER A 853 0.81 28.79 -35.15
CA SER A 853 1.64 29.71 -35.92
C SER A 853 2.12 29.09 -37.25
N LYS A 854 2.02 29.86 -38.34
CA LYS A 854 2.61 29.54 -39.65
C LYS A 854 3.95 30.25 -39.84
N GLY A 855 4.80 30.23 -38.82
CA GLY A 855 6.14 30.80 -38.88
C GLY A 855 7.16 29.86 -39.53
N GLY A 856 8.37 30.37 -39.77
CA GLY A 856 9.47 29.60 -40.37
C GLY A 856 10.12 28.62 -39.39
N ILE A 857 10.17 28.97 -38.11
CA ILE A 857 10.78 28.13 -37.06
C ILE A 857 9.94 26.87 -36.85
N GLU A 858 8.61 26.99 -36.77
CA GLU A 858 7.71 25.86 -36.59
C GLU A 858 7.79 24.89 -37.79
N ARG A 859 7.99 25.42 -39.01
CA ARG A 859 8.22 24.60 -40.21
C ARG A 859 9.54 23.83 -40.11
N LEU A 860 10.62 24.52 -39.76
CA LEU A 860 11.96 23.93 -39.66
C LEU A 860 12.05 22.91 -38.53
N ALA A 861 11.47 23.20 -37.35
CA ALA A 861 11.43 22.28 -36.24
C ALA A 861 10.65 21.00 -36.60
N GLY A 862 9.54 21.13 -37.33
CA GLY A 862 8.80 19.96 -37.83
C GLY A 862 9.58 19.14 -38.86
N GLN A 863 10.28 19.81 -39.78
CA GLN A 863 11.16 19.18 -40.75
C GLN A 863 12.33 18.44 -40.07
N LEU A 864 12.99 19.08 -39.10
CA LEU A 864 14.07 18.47 -38.31
C LEU A 864 13.56 17.28 -37.50
N ALA A 865 12.40 17.41 -36.84
CA ALA A 865 11.80 16.33 -36.07
C ALA A 865 11.53 15.08 -36.91
N ASN A 866 10.95 15.24 -38.10
CA ASN A 866 10.69 14.13 -39.02
C ASN A 866 12.00 13.48 -39.50
N HIS A 867 13.01 14.29 -39.84
CA HIS A 867 14.32 13.77 -40.28
C HIS A 867 15.05 13.01 -39.16
N LEU A 868 14.97 13.48 -37.92
CA LEU A 868 15.57 12.79 -36.77
C LEU A 868 14.91 11.44 -36.52
N VAL A 869 13.57 11.35 -36.65
CA VAL A 869 12.84 10.07 -36.59
C VAL A 869 13.31 9.09 -37.66
N GLU A 870 13.51 9.54 -38.91
CA GLU A 870 14.03 8.69 -39.99
C GLU A 870 15.42 8.14 -39.67
N ASN A 871 16.19 8.87 -38.87
CA ASN A 871 17.52 8.50 -38.42
C ASN A 871 17.53 7.77 -37.05
N GLY A 872 16.38 7.28 -36.59
CA GLY A 872 16.27 6.42 -35.40
C GLY A 872 16.20 7.17 -34.06
N TRP A 873 15.95 8.47 -34.07
CA TRP A 873 15.69 9.24 -32.84
C TRP A 873 14.22 9.18 -32.44
N GLN A 874 13.99 9.13 -31.13
CA GLN A 874 12.71 9.52 -30.55
C GLN A 874 12.64 11.04 -30.47
N VAL A 875 11.47 11.62 -30.78
CA VAL A 875 11.29 13.07 -30.79
C VAL A 875 10.03 13.47 -30.05
N THR A 876 10.17 14.36 -29.07
CA THR A 876 9.07 15.04 -28.39
C THR A 876 9.07 16.52 -28.72
N ILE A 877 7.90 17.13 -28.93
CA ILE A 877 7.75 18.58 -29.09
C ILE A 877 6.81 19.11 -28.01
N PHE A 878 7.35 19.88 -27.08
CA PHE A 878 6.60 20.66 -26.11
C PHE A 878 6.20 22.00 -26.71
N CYS A 879 4.96 22.45 -26.44
CA CYS A 879 4.43 23.69 -27.00
C CYS A 879 3.34 24.32 -26.13
N LYS A 880 2.87 25.51 -26.55
CA LYS A 880 1.75 26.20 -25.90
C LYS A 880 0.47 25.37 -25.98
N ALA A 881 -0.26 25.32 -24.88
CA ALA A 881 -1.59 24.72 -24.83
C ALA A 881 -2.55 25.49 -25.77
N HIS A 882 -3.17 24.78 -26.71
CA HIS A 882 -4.07 25.39 -27.69
C HIS A 882 -5.28 24.49 -27.96
N PRO A 883 -6.49 25.04 -28.24
CA PRO A 883 -7.69 24.24 -28.52
C PRO A 883 -7.58 23.35 -29.77
N SER A 884 -6.73 23.72 -30.73
CA SER A 884 -6.42 22.86 -31.88
C SER A 884 -5.74 21.58 -31.40
N ARG A 885 -6.18 20.43 -31.90
CA ARG A 885 -5.59 19.12 -31.57
C ARG A 885 -4.50 18.67 -32.55
N LYS A 886 -4.19 19.46 -33.59
CA LYS A 886 -3.19 19.10 -34.61
C LYS A 886 -2.16 20.21 -34.81
N PRO A 887 -0.87 19.85 -34.99
CA PRO A 887 0.16 20.78 -35.42
C PRO A 887 -0.19 21.45 -36.76
N ILE A 888 0.32 22.66 -36.98
CA ILE A 888 0.08 23.42 -38.22
C ILE A 888 0.84 22.83 -39.41
N TYR A 889 2.06 22.34 -39.16
CA TYR A 889 2.91 21.68 -40.15
C TYR A 889 2.84 20.15 -39.99
N PRO A 890 2.95 19.38 -41.09
CA PRO A 890 2.91 17.91 -41.03
C PRO A 890 4.04 17.32 -40.18
N LEU A 891 3.69 16.40 -39.29
CA LEU A 891 4.62 15.59 -38.49
C LEU A 891 4.30 14.10 -38.69
N TYR A 892 5.32 13.25 -38.55
CA TYR A 892 5.11 11.81 -38.41
C TYR A 892 4.36 11.48 -37.12
N GLU A 893 3.59 10.39 -37.16
CA GLU A 893 2.78 9.94 -36.01
C GLU A 893 3.65 9.56 -34.80
N SER A 894 4.90 9.14 -35.05
CA SER A 894 5.90 8.85 -34.02
C SER A 894 6.47 10.09 -33.33
N VAL A 895 6.25 11.31 -33.85
CA VAL A 895 6.65 12.54 -33.18
C VAL A 895 5.62 12.89 -32.12
N ARG A 896 6.00 12.84 -30.84
CA ARG A 896 5.10 13.10 -29.72
C ARG A 896 4.95 14.60 -29.49
N VAL A 897 3.78 15.16 -29.75
CA VAL A 897 3.49 16.57 -29.44
C VAL A 897 2.74 16.69 -28.12
N VAL A 898 3.28 17.47 -27.17
CA VAL A 898 2.71 17.64 -25.83
C VAL A 898 2.40 19.13 -25.56
N PRO A 899 1.13 19.55 -25.72
CA PRO A 899 0.71 20.92 -25.45
C PRO A 899 0.50 21.13 -23.94
N LEU A 900 1.47 21.73 -23.25
CA LEU A 900 1.49 21.81 -21.79
C LEU A 900 1.71 23.21 -21.20
N PHE A 901 2.07 24.19 -22.03
CA PHE A 901 2.49 25.50 -21.54
C PHE A 901 1.38 26.55 -21.69
N ASP A 902 0.91 27.09 -20.58
CA ASP A 902 -0.02 28.23 -20.49
C ASP A 902 0.74 29.44 -19.93
N GLU A 903 0.92 30.46 -20.77
CA GLU A 903 1.68 31.68 -20.45
C GLU A 903 1.00 32.54 -19.38
N HIS A 904 -0.31 32.38 -19.20
CA HIS A 904 -1.05 33.07 -18.13
C HIS A 904 -0.92 32.34 -16.77
N LYS A 905 -0.29 31.16 -16.75
CA LYS A 905 -0.09 30.33 -15.55
C LYS A 905 1.36 29.83 -15.49
N LEU A 906 2.30 30.77 -15.58
CA LEU A 906 3.72 30.48 -15.79
C LEU A 906 4.28 29.46 -14.80
N GLU A 907 4.13 29.68 -13.49
CA GLU A 907 4.65 28.77 -12.44
C GLU A 907 4.12 27.33 -12.59
N LYS A 908 2.82 27.18 -12.89
CA LYS A 908 2.20 25.87 -13.13
C LYS A 908 2.76 25.21 -14.39
N SER A 909 2.98 25.99 -15.44
CA SER A 909 3.52 25.52 -16.73
C SER A 909 4.99 25.09 -16.61
N VAL A 910 5.80 25.86 -15.88
CA VAL A 910 7.20 25.52 -15.54
C VAL A 910 7.23 24.20 -14.77
N LYS A 911 6.41 24.05 -13.72
CA LYS A 911 6.31 22.79 -12.96
C LYS A 911 5.86 21.62 -13.84
N ALA A 912 4.90 21.83 -14.73
CA ALA A 912 4.40 20.79 -15.64
C ALA A 912 5.47 20.36 -16.66
N LEU A 913 6.21 21.32 -17.23
CA LEU A 913 7.32 21.04 -18.15
C LEU A 913 8.45 20.30 -17.41
N ASN A 914 8.85 20.79 -16.24
CA ASN A 914 9.85 20.12 -15.40
C ASN A 914 9.45 18.69 -15.07
N THR A 915 8.19 18.47 -14.68
CA THR A 915 7.63 17.14 -14.45
C THR A 915 7.72 16.28 -15.71
N ALA A 916 7.29 16.80 -16.86
CA ALA A 916 7.33 16.06 -18.12
C ALA A 916 8.77 15.68 -18.54
N LEU A 917 9.73 16.58 -18.35
CA LEU A 917 11.16 16.31 -18.56
C LEU A 917 11.67 15.27 -17.55
N CYS A 918 11.20 15.31 -16.31
CA CYS A 918 11.62 14.37 -15.28
C CYS A 918 11.14 12.93 -15.51
N TYR A 919 9.91 12.76 -16.00
CA TYR A 919 9.28 11.46 -16.28
C TYR A 919 9.51 10.93 -17.69
N SER A 920 10.28 11.63 -18.52
CA SER A 920 10.62 11.19 -19.88
C SER A 920 12.10 10.84 -19.97
N ASP A 921 12.42 9.84 -20.79
CA ASP A 921 13.79 9.47 -21.09
C ASP A 921 14.41 10.41 -22.15
N ILE A 922 14.41 11.72 -21.90
CA ILE A 922 14.96 12.70 -22.84
C ILE A 922 16.47 12.82 -22.61
N ASP A 923 17.27 12.67 -23.66
CA ASP A 923 18.73 12.89 -23.62
C ASP A 923 19.05 14.39 -23.75
N VAL A 924 18.40 15.05 -24.71
CA VAL A 924 18.68 16.45 -25.06
C VAL A 924 17.38 17.24 -25.18
N PHE A 925 17.32 18.41 -24.55
CA PHE A 925 16.23 19.36 -24.63
C PHE A 925 16.68 20.64 -25.35
N VAL A 926 15.95 21.01 -26.39
CA VAL A 926 16.28 22.13 -27.28
C VAL A 926 15.13 23.14 -27.26
N PRO A 927 15.15 24.12 -26.34
CA PRO A 927 14.25 25.27 -26.44
C PRO A 927 14.61 26.11 -27.67
N MET A 928 13.74 26.07 -28.70
CA MET A 928 13.85 26.89 -29.90
C MET A 928 13.04 28.17 -29.71
N LEU A 929 13.66 29.15 -29.06
CA LEU A 929 13.01 30.36 -28.56
C LEU A 929 13.98 31.54 -28.63
N SER A 930 13.46 32.75 -28.61
CA SER A 930 14.27 33.97 -28.66
C SER A 930 13.61 35.15 -27.93
N GLU A 931 12.66 34.86 -27.04
CA GLU A 931 11.75 35.84 -26.45
C GLU A 931 11.67 35.68 -24.93
N TRP A 932 10.81 36.45 -24.25
CA TRP A 932 10.68 36.47 -22.78
C TRP A 932 10.38 35.09 -22.15
N LEU A 933 9.90 34.11 -22.92
CA LEU A 933 9.65 32.73 -22.46
C LEU A 933 10.91 31.86 -22.34
N PHE A 934 12.08 32.36 -22.75
CA PHE A 934 13.31 31.57 -22.78
C PHE A 934 13.81 31.18 -21.38
N GLU A 935 13.80 32.12 -20.42
CA GLU A 935 14.14 31.88 -19.01
C GLU A 935 13.28 30.78 -18.37
N PRO A 936 11.93 30.90 -18.30
CA PRO A 936 11.11 29.92 -17.59
C PRO A 936 11.17 28.52 -18.22
N VAL A 937 11.43 28.42 -19.53
CA VAL A 937 11.57 27.13 -20.22
C VAL A 937 12.92 26.47 -19.90
N ILE A 938 14.00 27.26 -19.82
CA ILE A 938 15.30 26.75 -19.36
C ILE A 938 15.22 26.36 -17.89
N GLU A 939 14.66 27.23 -17.04
CA GLU A 939 14.45 26.98 -15.61
C GLU A 939 13.74 25.64 -15.37
N ALA A 940 12.68 25.34 -16.13
CA ALA A 940 11.98 24.06 -16.05
C ALA A 940 12.87 22.85 -16.34
N ALA A 941 13.88 22.98 -17.19
CA ALA A 941 14.82 21.91 -17.51
C ALA A 941 16.01 21.84 -16.54
N GLN A 942 16.26 22.90 -15.75
CA GLN A 942 17.31 22.87 -14.74
C GLN A 942 17.02 21.81 -13.67
N ASN A 943 18.08 21.20 -13.15
CA ASN A 943 18.04 20.12 -12.14
C ASN A 943 17.36 18.81 -12.60
N THR A 944 16.85 18.75 -13.82
CA THR A 944 16.33 17.49 -14.39
C THR A 944 17.45 16.52 -14.71
N GLY A 945 18.67 17.01 -15.00
CA GLY A 945 19.80 16.23 -15.52
C GLY A 945 19.75 16.00 -17.03
N VAL A 946 18.77 16.58 -17.74
CA VAL A 946 18.71 16.57 -19.21
C VAL A 946 19.75 17.56 -19.76
N ALA A 947 20.37 17.25 -20.91
CA ALA A 947 21.25 18.19 -21.59
C ALA A 947 20.45 19.29 -22.29
N ILE A 948 20.84 20.56 -22.18
CA ILE A 948 20.09 21.70 -22.71
C ILE A 948 20.88 22.36 -23.83
N ILE A 949 20.23 22.57 -24.98
CA ILE A 949 20.75 23.37 -26.09
C ILE A 949 19.89 24.62 -26.25
N ALA A 950 20.44 25.78 -25.86
CA ALA A 950 19.81 27.08 -26.07
C ALA A 950 19.81 27.43 -27.57
N SER A 951 18.65 27.38 -28.25
CA SER A 951 18.57 27.62 -29.70
C SER A 951 17.86 28.94 -30.01
N GLU A 952 18.63 29.98 -30.34
CA GLU A 952 18.12 31.32 -30.59
C GLU A 952 17.94 31.60 -32.09
N HIS A 953 16.72 31.95 -32.50
CA HIS A 953 16.35 32.11 -33.92
C HIS A 953 16.07 33.55 -34.37
N ASN A 954 16.46 34.56 -33.58
CA ASN A 954 16.19 35.97 -33.87
C ASN A 954 17.47 36.81 -33.70
N ASP A 955 17.42 38.08 -34.08
CA ASP A 955 18.57 38.99 -33.99
C ASP A 955 18.94 39.24 -32.51
N PRO A 956 20.11 38.79 -32.04
CA PRO A 956 20.45 38.82 -30.62
C PRO A 956 20.52 40.24 -30.06
N TRP A 957 21.01 41.21 -30.85
CA TRP A 957 21.09 42.60 -30.41
C TRP A 957 19.71 43.23 -30.33
N LYS A 958 18.79 42.84 -31.23
CA LYS A 958 17.41 43.35 -31.16
C LYS A 958 16.65 42.75 -29.98
N ILE A 959 16.85 41.49 -29.66
CA ILE A 959 16.25 40.86 -28.48
C ILE A 959 16.71 41.56 -27.20
N GLU A 960 17.99 41.94 -27.12
CA GLU A 960 18.54 42.71 -25.98
C GLU A 960 17.92 44.11 -25.84
N GLU A 961 17.33 44.67 -26.89
CA GLU A 961 16.56 45.92 -26.80
C GLU A 961 15.10 45.67 -26.39
N LEU A 962 14.52 44.55 -26.83
CA LEU A 962 13.07 44.31 -26.74
C LEU A 962 12.66 43.55 -25.48
N TRP A 963 13.43 42.53 -25.08
CA TRP A 963 12.95 41.50 -24.16
C TRP A 963 13.95 41.12 -23.07
N TRP A 964 15.26 41.33 -23.26
CA TRP A 964 16.29 40.81 -22.36
C TRP A 964 17.35 41.84 -21.99
N GLY A 965 17.81 41.85 -20.74
CA GLY A 965 19.07 42.53 -20.43
C GLY A 965 20.27 41.75 -20.99
N LYS A 966 21.26 42.43 -21.57
CA LYS A 966 22.51 41.78 -22.05
C LYS A 966 23.17 40.86 -21.01
N LYS A 967 23.17 41.29 -19.74
CA LYS A 967 23.72 40.50 -18.62
C LYS A 967 22.87 39.27 -18.30
N GLU A 968 21.55 39.43 -18.31
CA GLU A 968 20.57 38.37 -18.03
C GLU A 968 20.62 37.29 -19.12
N ARG A 969 20.69 37.69 -20.39
CA ARG A 969 20.85 36.76 -21.52
C ARG A 969 22.13 35.94 -21.38
N ALA A 970 23.25 36.61 -21.10
CA ALA A 970 24.53 35.92 -20.86
C ALA A 970 24.49 34.97 -19.65
N GLU A 971 23.80 35.34 -18.57
CA GLU A 971 23.65 34.50 -17.38
C GLU A 971 22.91 33.20 -17.72
N TRP A 972 21.76 33.28 -18.39
CA TRP A 972 20.95 32.12 -18.71
C TRP A 972 21.60 31.21 -19.76
N PHE A 973 22.29 31.79 -20.75
CA PHE A 973 23.10 31.03 -21.71
C PHE A 973 24.34 30.38 -21.05
N GLY A 974 24.77 30.89 -19.90
CA GLY A 974 25.81 30.25 -19.08
C GLY A 974 25.33 29.01 -18.31
N LYS A 975 24.02 28.74 -18.27
CA LYS A 975 23.42 27.61 -17.53
C LYS A 975 22.99 26.44 -18.43
N VAL A 976 23.41 26.43 -19.70
CA VAL A 976 23.09 25.37 -20.67
C VAL A 976 24.36 24.64 -21.15
N ASP A 977 24.19 23.46 -21.74
CA ASP A 977 25.31 22.61 -22.18
C ASP A 977 25.85 23.04 -23.56
N ALA A 978 25.00 23.60 -24.43
CA ALA A 978 25.39 24.18 -25.71
C ALA A 978 24.49 25.34 -26.12
N ILE A 979 25.03 26.23 -26.94
CA ILE A 979 24.35 27.41 -27.48
C ILE A 979 24.33 27.28 -29.00
N HIS A 980 23.15 27.32 -29.59
CA HIS A 980 22.95 27.36 -31.03
C HIS A 980 22.54 28.75 -31.48
N LEU A 981 23.32 29.32 -32.42
CA LEU A 981 23.06 30.59 -33.09
C LEU A 981 23.01 30.39 -34.61
N LEU A 982 22.31 31.28 -35.31
CA LEU A 982 22.08 31.13 -36.75
C LEU A 982 23.29 31.52 -37.61
N LEU A 983 24.12 32.44 -37.15
CA LEU A 983 25.16 33.09 -37.95
C LEU A 983 26.43 33.32 -37.13
N ASN A 984 27.59 33.33 -37.79
CA ASN A 984 28.88 33.38 -37.11
C ASN A 984 29.08 34.66 -36.29
N LYS A 985 28.68 35.82 -36.84
CA LYS A 985 28.82 37.10 -36.13
C LYS A 985 27.95 37.18 -34.88
N PHE A 986 26.86 36.41 -34.80
CA PHE A 986 25.98 36.42 -33.62
C PHE A 986 26.71 35.94 -32.37
N THR A 987 27.81 35.19 -32.51
CA THR A 987 28.73 34.82 -31.41
C THR A 987 29.27 36.06 -30.69
N GLU A 988 29.46 37.18 -31.39
CA GLU A 988 29.93 38.45 -30.82
C GLU A 988 28.90 39.11 -29.88
N SER A 989 27.63 38.67 -29.93
CA SER A 989 26.61 39.11 -28.97
C SER A 989 26.86 38.57 -27.55
N LEU A 990 27.60 37.47 -27.43
CA LEU A 990 27.88 36.78 -26.17
C LEU A 990 29.28 37.10 -25.63
N PRO A 991 29.49 37.03 -24.29
CA PRO A 991 30.81 37.19 -23.70
C PRO A 991 31.74 36.03 -24.08
N GLY A 992 33.04 36.32 -24.19
CA GLY A 992 34.04 35.39 -24.73
C GLY A 992 34.17 34.05 -24.01
N ASN A 993 33.83 34.00 -22.71
CA ASN A 993 33.85 32.76 -21.94
C ASN A 993 32.77 31.74 -22.37
N LEU A 994 31.74 32.18 -23.11
CA LEU A 994 30.69 31.30 -23.61
C LEU A 994 30.96 30.80 -25.03
N HIS A 995 31.92 31.41 -25.76
CA HIS A 995 32.17 31.12 -27.19
C HIS A 995 32.53 29.65 -27.43
N GLN A 996 33.18 29.00 -26.48
CA GLN A 996 33.54 27.58 -26.55
C GLN A 996 32.33 26.62 -26.58
N ASN A 997 31.14 27.10 -26.18
CA ASN A 997 29.89 26.35 -26.19
C ASN A 997 28.96 26.77 -27.34
N VAL A 998 29.40 27.67 -28.22
CA VAL A 998 28.58 28.21 -29.32
C VAL A 998 28.78 27.38 -30.59
N PHE A 999 27.66 27.00 -31.19
CA PHE A 999 27.56 26.31 -32.46
C PHE A 999 26.70 27.14 -33.41
N THR A 1000 27.21 27.35 -34.62
CA THR A 1000 26.54 28.18 -35.62
C THR A 1000 25.96 27.31 -36.72
N ILE A 1001 24.64 27.13 -36.71
CA ILE A 1001 23.92 26.31 -37.68
C ILE A 1001 22.86 27.20 -38.37
N PRO A 1002 23.08 27.60 -39.63
CA PRO A 1002 22.13 28.43 -40.34
C PRO A 1002 20.83 27.67 -40.62
N ASN A 1003 19.70 28.37 -40.70
CA ASN A 1003 18.44 27.73 -41.06
C ASN A 1003 18.52 27.11 -42.47
N GLY A 1004 18.04 25.88 -42.62
CA GLY A 1004 18.03 25.18 -43.90
C GLY A 1004 16.92 25.64 -44.85
N VAL A 1005 17.17 25.58 -46.16
CA VAL A 1005 16.19 25.79 -47.23
C VAL A 1005 16.21 24.67 -48.26
N ASP A 1006 15.06 24.41 -48.88
CA ASP A 1006 14.95 23.51 -50.02
C ASP A 1006 15.69 24.09 -51.23
N ILE A 1007 16.66 23.34 -51.77
CA ILE A 1007 17.39 23.74 -52.97
C ILE A 1007 16.66 23.18 -54.20
N PRO A 1008 16.20 24.02 -55.14
CA PRO A 1008 15.51 23.54 -56.33
C PRO A 1008 16.46 22.72 -57.22
N LYS A 1009 15.95 21.61 -57.77
CA LYS A 1009 16.71 20.72 -58.67
C LYS A 1009 17.09 21.40 -59.99
N GLU A 1010 16.25 22.31 -60.47
CA GLU A 1010 16.45 23.09 -61.69
C GLU A 1010 16.34 24.58 -61.38
N ILE A 1011 17.35 25.35 -61.81
CA ILE A 1011 17.38 26.81 -61.64
C ILE A 1011 17.10 27.43 -63.00
N SER A 1012 15.97 28.14 -63.12
CA SER A 1012 15.60 28.86 -64.33
C SER A 1012 16.21 30.27 -64.29
N ILE A 1013 17.30 30.49 -65.03
CA ILE A 1013 17.97 31.81 -65.10
C ILE A 1013 17.60 32.65 -66.34
N ASP A 1014 17.09 32.01 -67.40
CA ASP A 1014 17.01 32.65 -68.74
C ASP A 1014 15.66 33.33 -69.07
N LYS A 1015 14.62 33.16 -68.24
CA LYS A 1015 13.29 33.74 -68.47
C LYS A 1015 12.67 34.21 -67.15
N ARG A 1016 12.84 35.50 -66.86
CA ARG A 1016 12.19 36.19 -65.73
C ARG A 1016 11.13 37.16 -66.22
N GLU A 1017 10.06 37.25 -65.45
CA GLU A 1017 9.07 38.32 -65.57
C GLU A 1017 9.61 39.58 -64.89
N LYS A 1018 9.14 40.75 -65.33
CA LYS A 1018 9.54 42.04 -64.77
C LYS A 1018 8.86 42.29 -63.43
N ILE A 1019 9.23 41.51 -62.42
CA ILE A 1019 8.62 41.52 -61.09
C ILE A 1019 9.71 41.68 -60.03
N ILE A 1020 9.51 42.65 -59.12
CA ILE A 1020 10.29 42.79 -57.89
C ILE A 1020 9.61 41.98 -56.78
N LEU A 1021 10.37 41.01 -56.28
CA LEU A 1021 10.09 40.06 -55.21
C LEU A 1021 10.07 40.65 -53.79
N ALA A 1022 8.99 40.62 -53.00
CA ALA A 1022 9.10 40.75 -51.54
C ALA A 1022 8.20 39.74 -50.80
N VAL A 1023 8.72 39.10 -49.74
CA VAL A 1023 8.02 38.02 -49.02
C VAL A 1023 8.17 38.18 -47.52
N GLY A 1024 7.06 38.17 -46.78
CA GLY A 1024 7.07 38.19 -45.32
C GLY A 1024 5.72 38.54 -44.69
N ARG A 1025 5.57 38.31 -43.38
CA ARG A 1025 4.38 38.74 -42.62
C ARG A 1025 4.19 40.25 -42.73
N LEU A 1026 2.96 40.73 -42.94
CA LEU A 1026 2.66 42.16 -43.06
C LEU A 1026 2.60 42.82 -41.67
N GLU A 1027 3.74 42.83 -40.98
CA GLU A 1027 3.93 43.35 -39.62
C GLU A 1027 5.05 44.39 -39.59
N LYS A 1028 5.06 45.24 -38.55
CA LYS A 1028 5.96 46.39 -38.45
C LYS A 1028 7.43 46.04 -38.66
N GLN A 1029 7.87 44.88 -38.15
CA GLN A 1029 9.23 44.36 -38.32
C GLN A 1029 9.69 44.29 -39.79
N LYS A 1030 8.82 43.90 -40.73
CA LYS A 1030 9.21 43.70 -42.15
C LYS A 1030 9.35 45.00 -42.93
N ARG A 1031 8.89 46.11 -42.34
CA ARG A 1031 9.03 47.49 -42.85
C ARG A 1031 8.73 47.66 -44.34
N PHE A 1032 7.66 47.02 -44.81
CA PHE A 1032 7.19 47.19 -46.19
C PHE A 1032 6.83 48.66 -46.50
N ASP A 1033 6.59 49.50 -45.47
CA ASP A 1033 6.45 50.95 -45.62
C ASP A 1033 7.65 51.60 -46.33
N ARG A 1034 8.88 51.16 -46.03
CA ARG A 1034 10.12 51.66 -46.66
C ARG A 1034 10.23 51.20 -48.10
N LEU A 1035 9.82 49.97 -48.38
CA LEU A 1035 9.75 49.46 -49.75
C LEU A 1035 8.79 50.33 -50.55
N LEU A 1036 7.56 50.56 -50.07
CA LEU A 1036 6.57 51.40 -50.75
C LEU A 1036 7.08 52.83 -50.97
N GLU A 1037 7.77 53.42 -49.98
CA GLU A 1037 8.40 54.73 -50.12
C GLU A 1037 9.43 54.75 -51.25
N ALA A 1038 10.32 53.75 -51.32
CA ALA A 1038 11.29 53.61 -52.39
C ALA A 1038 10.60 53.46 -53.76
N ILE A 1039 9.58 52.61 -53.87
CA ILE A 1039 8.78 52.43 -55.09
C ILE A 1039 8.12 53.75 -55.52
N GLY A 1040 7.62 54.55 -54.58
CA GLY A 1040 7.08 55.88 -54.86
C GLY A 1040 8.09 56.83 -55.52
N LYS A 1041 9.39 56.67 -55.24
CA LYS A 1041 10.47 57.49 -55.81
C LYS A 1041 10.92 57.01 -57.19
N THR A 1042 10.93 55.70 -57.45
CA THR A 1042 11.31 55.08 -58.76
C THR A 1042 10.10 54.80 -59.68
N GLN A 1043 8.88 55.20 -59.29
CA GLN A 1043 7.63 54.82 -59.97
C GLN A 1043 7.59 55.11 -61.49
N THR A 1044 8.27 56.15 -61.98
CA THR A 1044 8.33 56.47 -63.41
C THR A 1044 9.14 55.43 -64.18
N SER A 1045 10.35 55.11 -63.71
CA SER A 1045 11.22 54.10 -64.31
C SER A 1045 10.58 52.72 -64.32
N LEU A 1046 9.88 52.35 -63.23
CA LEU A 1046 9.15 51.09 -63.13
C LEU A 1046 8.06 50.97 -64.19
N ARG A 1047 7.26 52.04 -64.41
CA ARG A 1047 6.22 52.06 -65.45
C ARG A 1047 6.83 51.99 -66.85
N ASP A 1048 7.87 52.79 -67.12
CA ASP A 1048 8.54 52.83 -68.43
C ASP A 1048 9.14 51.48 -68.82
N LYS A 1049 9.69 50.76 -67.83
CA LYS A 1049 10.28 49.43 -68.04
C LYS A 1049 9.23 48.31 -67.93
N GLY A 1050 8.03 48.59 -67.45
CA GLY A 1050 6.93 47.62 -67.32
C GLY A 1050 7.08 46.66 -66.15
N TYR A 1051 7.68 47.10 -65.04
CA TYR A 1051 7.84 46.31 -63.82
C TYR A 1051 6.63 46.39 -62.89
N ARG A 1052 6.43 45.34 -62.09
CA ARG A 1052 5.50 45.32 -60.94
C ARG A 1052 6.21 44.88 -59.67
N VAL A 1053 5.64 45.21 -58.53
CA VAL A 1053 6.16 44.83 -57.21
C VAL A 1053 5.15 43.91 -56.54
N HIS A 1054 5.55 42.68 -56.26
CA HIS A 1054 4.70 41.68 -55.64
C HIS A 1054 5.13 41.47 -54.19
N ILE A 1055 4.22 41.75 -53.26
CA ILE A 1055 4.43 41.51 -51.83
C ILE A 1055 3.54 40.32 -51.42
N LEU A 1056 4.17 39.21 -51.04
CA LEU A 1056 3.48 38.01 -50.54
C LEU A 1056 3.54 37.93 -49.01
N GLY A 1057 2.37 37.74 -48.41
CA GLY A 1057 2.19 37.63 -46.98
C GLY A 1057 0.82 38.11 -46.50
N GLU A 1058 0.47 37.73 -45.29
CA GLU A 1058 -0.68 38.26 -44.54
C GLU A 1058 -0.17 38.88 -43.23
N GLY A 1059 -0.95 39.79 -42.65
CA GLY A 1059 -0.60 40.44 -41.39
C GLY A 1059 -1.47 41.65 -41.10
N SER A 1060 -1.32 42.19 -39.90
CA SER A 1060 -2.14 43.28 -39.37
C SER A 1060 -2.07 44.56 -40.21
N LEU A 1061 -0.94 44.83 -40.86
CA LEU A 1061 -0.68 46.07 -41.59
C LEU A 1061 -1.19 46.07 -43.05
N LYS A 1062 -1.88 45.02 -43.49
CA LYS A 1062 -2.34 44.91 -44.90
C LYS A 1062 -3.16 46.12 -45.37
N ALA A 1063 -4.06 46.61 -44.53
CA ALA A 1063 -4.91 47.76 -44.84
C ALA A 1063 -4.10 49.07 -44.88
N GLU A 1064 -3.17 49.25 -43.94
CA GLU A 1064 -2.30 50.43 -43.86
C GLU A 1064 -1.35 50.52 -45.06
N LEU A 1065 -0.70 49.40 -45.42
CA LEU A 1065 0.18 49.32 -46.59
C LEU A 1065 -0.56 49.60 -47.90
N LYS A 1066 -1.81 49.14 -48.03
CA LYS A 1066 -2.66 49.46 -49.19
C LYS A 1066 -2.97 50.95 -49.26
N SER A 1067 -3.36 51.57 -48.14
CA SER A 1067 -3.61 53.01 -48.05
C SER A 1067 -2.34 53.82 -48.38
N GLN A 1068 -1.18 53.36 -47.90
CA GLN A 1068 0.11 53.99 -48.22
C GLN A 1068 0.41 53.93 -49.71
N ALA A 1069 0.23 52.77 -50.36
CA ALA A 1069 0.41 52.63 -51.81
C ALA A 1069 -0.51 53.55 -52.63
N GLU A 1070 -1.77 53.74 -52.19
CA GLU A 1070 -2.70 54.70 -52.80
C GLU A 1070 -2.25 56.15 -52.61
N SER A 1071 -1.78 56.50 -51.40
CA SER A 1071 -1.31 57.87 -51.10
C SER A 1071 -0.06 58.27 -51.89
N LEU A 1072 0.81 57.30 -52.21
CA LEU A 1072 2.01 57.47 -53.02
C LEU A 1072 1.74 57.40 -54.54
N GLY A 1073 0.51 57.07 -54.95
CA GLY A 1073 0.13 56.94 -56.36
C GLY A 1073 0.76 55.74 -57.07
N ILE A 1074 1.00 54.64 -56.35
CA ILE A 1074 1.68 53.41 -56.85
C ILE A 1074 0.82 52.15 -56.74
N GLN A 1075 -0.48 52.29 -56.50
CA GLN A 1075 -1.42 51.17 -56.36
C GLN A 1075 -1.57 50.33 -57.65
N ASP A 1076 -1.18 50.86 -58.80
CA ASP A 1076 -1.10 50.15 -60.08
C ASP A 1076 0.20 49.31 -60.21
N LEU A 1077 1.25 49.67 -59.47
CA LEU A 1077 2.56 49.02 -59.48
C LEU A 1077 2.70 47.95 -58.40
N VAL A 1078 2.08 48.15 -57.24
CA VAL A 1078 2.23 47.27 -56.07
C VAL A 1078 1.03 46.34 -55.93
N VAL A 1079 1.28 45.03 -55.87
CA VAL A 1079 0.26 44.00 -55.69
C VAL A 1079 0.51 43.24 -54.39
N LEU A 1080 -0.43 43.36 -53.44
CA LEU A 1080 -0.45 42.59 -52.20
C LEU A 1080 -1.19 41.27 -52.45
N LEU A 1081 -0.44 40.18 -52.63
CA LEU A 1081 -0.98 38.89 -53.10
C LEU A 1081 -1.49 37.97 -51.98
N GLY A 1082 -1.30 38.35 -50.72
CA GLY A 1082 -1.65 37.48 -49.58
C GLY A 1082 -0.67 36.31 -49.43
N SER A 1083 -1.04 35.32 -48.62
CA SER A 1083 -0.26 34.09 -48.45
C SER A 1083 -0.46 33.14 -49.63
N SER A 1084 0.63 32.63 -50.22
CA SER A 1084 0.57 31.60 -51.28
C SER A 1084 1.02 30.23 -50.77
N PRO A 1085 0.28 29.14 -51.06
CA PRO A 1085 0.72 27.77 -50.76
C PRO A 1085 1.80 27.26 -51.73
N ASN A 1086 2.03 27.94 -52.86
CA ASN A 1086 3.07 27.61 -53.84
C ASN A 1086 3.90 28.86 -54.17
N ILE A 1087 4.71 29.26 -53.20
CA ILE A 1087 5.57 30.45 -53.31
C ILE A 1087 6.72 30.26 -54.31
N GLU A 1088 7.10 29.00 -54.57
CA GLU A 1088 8.15 28.63 -55.53
C GLU A 1088 7.91 29.21 -56.92
N ILE A 1089 6.64 29.28 -57.35
CA ILE A 1089 6.26 29.91 -58.63
C ILE A 1089 6.69 31.38 -58.67
N SER A 1090 6.49 32.12 -57.57
CA SER A 1090 6.86 33.53 -57.49
C SER A 1090 8.38 33.71 -57.50
N TYR A 1091 9.12 32.83 -56.81
CA TYR A 1091 10.58 32.83 -56.87
C TYR A 1091 11.13 32.46 -58.25
N LYS A 1092 10.48 31.56 -58.99
CA LYS A 1092 10.88 31.22 -60.37
C LYS A 1092 10.59 32.35 -61.36
N SER A 1093 9.53 33.12 -61.17
CA SER A 1093 9.13 34.16 -62.13
C SER A 1093 9.82 35.51 -61.90
N ALA A 1094 10.08 35.91 -60.66
CA ALA A 1094 10.55 37.25 -60.35
C ALA A 1094 12.01 37.53 -60.75
N ASP A 1095 12.32 38.81 -60.95
CA ASP A 1095 13.60 39.26 -61.51
C ASP A 1095 14.69 39.40 -60.44
N PHE A 1096 14.35 40.04 -59.32
CA PHE A 1096 15.20 40.16 -58.13
C PHE A 1096 14.33 40.34 -56.87
N PHE A 1097 14.93 40.14 -55.70
CA PHE A 1097 14.26 40.14 -54.40
C PHE A 1097 14.61 41.39 -53.59
N VAL A 1098 13.68 41.89 -52.79
CA VAL A 1098 13.89 42.99 -51.84
C VAL A 1098 13.41 42.55 -50.46
N MET A 1099 14.29 42.69 -49.49
CA MET A 1099 13.96 42.50 -48.07
C MET A 1099 14.11 43.82 -47.33
N SER A 1100 12.97 44.41 -46.98
CA SER A 1100 12.91 45.71 -46.31
C SER A 1100 13.00 45.66 -44.79
N SER A 1101 13.13 44.46 -44.21
CA SER A 1101 13.03 44.24 -42.76
C SER A 1101 13.96 45.13 -41.93
N GLU A 1102 13.46 45.57 -40.78
CA GLU A 1102 14.25 46.30 -39.77
C GLU A 1102 15.27 45.38 -39.10
N PHE A 1103 14.85 44.16 -38.76
CA PHE A 1103 15.71 43.14 -38.16
C PHE A 1103 15.23 41.73 -38.53
N GLU A 1104 16.17 40.79 -38.61
CA GLU A 1104 15.97 39.37 -38.93
C GLU A 1104 17.10 38.56 -38.30
N GLY A 1105 16.78 37.38 -37.75
CA GLY A 1105 17.82 36.44 -37.29
C GLY A 1105 18.54 35.71 -38.43
N PHE A 1106 17.89 35.54 -39.59
CA PHE A 1106 18.50 34.88 -40.77
C PHE A 1106 17.90 35.42 -42.07
N GLY A 1107 16.59 35.21 -42.26
CA GLY A 1107 15.91 35.57 -43.52
C GLY A 1107 15.71 34.35 -44.43
N ILE A 1108 14.86 33.40 -44.01
CA ILE A 1108 14.56 32.19 -44.79
C ILE A 1108 14.07 32.55 -46.20
N ALA A 1109 13.16 33.52 -46.33
CA ALA A 1109 12.63 33.96 -47.61
C ALA A 1109 13.69 34.58 -48.55
N LEU A 1110 14.73 35.20 -47.98
CA LEU A 1110 15.88 35.70 -48.74
C LEU A 1110 16.66 34.54 -49.33
N VAL A 1111 16.99 33.53 -48.52
CA VAL A 1111 17.76 32.38 -48.99
C VAL A 1111 16.95 31.51 -49.96
N GLU A 1112 15.64 31.35 -49.74
CA GLU A 1112 14.72 30.72 -50.71
C GLU A 1112 14.73 31.45 -52.05
N ALA A 1113 14.71 32.79 -52.06
CA ALA A 1113 14.81 33.59 -53.28
C ALA A 1113 16.17 33.38 -53.97
N MET A 1114 17.27 33.45 -53.20
CA MET A 1114 18.63 33.23 -53.71
C MET A 1114 18.80 31.82 -54.27
N ALA A 1115 18.21 30.78 -53.65
CA ALA A 1115 18.24 29.41 -54.13
C ALA A 1115 17.58 29.25 -55.50
N HIS A 1116 16.59 30.09 -55.80
CA HIS A 1116 15.97 30.19 -57.12
C HIS A 1116 16.72 31.12 -58.07
N GLY A 1117 17.87 31.66 -57.66
CA GLY A 1117 18.71 32.54 -58.46
C GLY A 1117 18.24 33.98 -58.51
N LEU A 1118 17.56 34.50 -57.48
CA LEU A 1118 17.23 35.93 -57.38
C LEU A 1118 18.34 36.64 -56.59
N PRO A 1119 19.05 37.62 -57.17
CA PRO A 1119 19.86 38.53 -56.38
C PRO A 1119 18.94 39.37 -55.49
N ALA A 1120 19.45 39.79 -54.33
CA ALA A 1120 18.64 40.44 -53.33
C ALA A 1120 19.16 41.82 -52.93
N ILE A 1121 18.25 42.75 -52.68
CA ILE A 1121 18.56 44.02 -52.02
C ILE A 1121 18.06 43.96 -50.58
N GLY A 1122 18.94 44.18 -49.62
CA GLY A 1122 18.63 44.20 -48.19
C GLY A 1122 19.09 45.50 -47.53
N PHE A 1123 18.65 45.74 -46.29
CA PHE A 1123 19.14 46.88 -45.50
C PHE A 1123 20.33 46.49 -44.62
N ARG A 1124 21.35 47.36 -44.55
CA ARG A 1124 22.60 47.07 -43.81
C ARG A 1124 22.39 46.97 -42.31
N GLU A 1125 21.42 47.70 -41.77
CA GLU A 1125 21.01 47.65 -40.36
C GLU A 1125 20.32 46.32 -39.98
N CYS A 1126 19.88 45.52 -40.95
CA CYS A 1126 19.26 44.22 -40.72
C CYS A 1126 20.35 43.15 -40.61
N ASN A 1127 20.74 42.77 -39.39
CA ASN A 1127 21.96 41.98 -39.15
C ASN A 1127 22.00 40.63 -39.87
N GLY A 1128 20.95 39.80 -39.80
CA GLY A 1128 20.97 38.48 -40.45
C GLY A 1128 21.20 38.54 -41.97
N PRO A 1129 20.40 39.31 -42.72
CA PRO A 1129 20.55 39.48 -44.17
C PRO A 1129 21.90 40.05 -44.60
N ASN A 1130 22.47 40.95 -43.79
CA ASN A 1130 23.78 41.55 -44.03
C ASN A 1130 24.90 40.48 -44.06
N GLU A 1131 24.77 39.39 -43.30
CA GLU A 1131 25.73 38.28 -43.35
C GLU A 1131 25.50 37.30 -44.52
N ILE A 1132 24.31 37.29 -45.10
CA ILE A 1132 23.94 36.37 -46.19
C ILE A 1132 24.18 37.01 -47.57
N ILE A 1133 23.93 38.31 -47.70
CA ILE A 1133 24.13 39.05 -48.95
C ILE A 1133 25.62 39.42 -49.08
N ILE A 1134 26.27 38.90 -50.11
CA ILE A 1134 27.63 39.29 -50.49
C ILE A 1134 27.50 40.45 -51.46
N GLU A 1135 27.76 41.66 -50.95
CA GLU A 1135 27.60 42.91 -51.70
C GLU A 1135 28.43 42.90 -52.99
N GLY A 1136 27.77 43.14 -54.13
CA GLY A 1136 28.38 43.11 -55.46
C GLY A 1136 28.49 41.72 -56.11
N GLU A 1137 28.23 40.63 -55.37
CA GLU A 1137 28.24 39.26 -55.90
C GLU A 1137 26.85 38.62 -55.93
N THR A 1138 26.14 38.60 -54.80
CA THR A 1138 24.82 37.96 -54.68
C THR A 1138 23.69 38.96 -54.49
N GLY A 1139 24.03 40.24 -54.26
CA GLY A 1139 23.06 41.28 -54.02
C GLY A 1139 23.68 42.63 -53.65
N ALA A 1140 22.87 43.51 -53.07
CA ALA A 1140 23.27 44.83 -52.60
C ALA A 1140 22.70 45.13 -51.21
N LEU A 1141 23.42 45.96 -50.44
CA LEU A 1141 22.98 46.44 -49.13
C LEU A 1141 22.82 47.96 -49.15
N VAL A 1142 21.71 48.45 -48.61
CA VAL A 1142 21.36 49.89 -48.61
C VAL A 1142 21.07 50.39 -47.20
N ASP A 1143 21.23 51.69 -46.98
CA ASP A 1143 21.03 52.31 -45.66
C ASP A 1143 19.69 53.08 -45.57
N SER A 1144 19.05 53.41 -46.70
CA SER A 1144 17.82 54.22 -46.74
C SER A 1144 16.86 53.86 -47.87
N SER A 1145 15.60 54.32 -47.77
CA SER A 1145 14.62 54.18 -48.86
C SER A 1145 15.06 54.91 -50.14
N ASP A 1146 15.86 55.97 -50.03
CA ASP A 1146 16.44 56.69 -51.17
C ASP A 1146 17.47 55.85 -51.91
N GLU A 1147 18.38 55.22 -51.17
CA GLU A 1147 19.38 54.30 -51.74
C GLU A 1147 18.72 53.05 -52.32
N LEU A 1148 17.68 52.53 -51.67
CA LEU A 1148 16.87 51.44 -52.22
C LEU A 1148 16.27 51.83 -53.57
N ALA A 1149 15.66 53.01 -53.69
CA ALA A 1149 15.08 53.50 -54.94
C ALA A 1149 16.14 53.62 -56.05
N LYS A 1150 17.31 54.17 -55.72
CA LYS A 1150 18.45 54.29 -56.65
C LYS A 1150 18.96 52.93 -57.12
N MET A 1151 19.13 51.98 -56.20
CA MET A 1151 19.58 50.63 -56.53
C MET A 1151 18.54 49.90 -57.40
N ILE A 1152 17.24 50.07 -57.13
CA ILE A 1152 16.18 49.55 -57.99
C ILE A 1152 16.33 50.12 -59.40
N ASP A 1153 16.41 51.45 -59.56
CA ASP A 1153 16.58 52.11 -60.87
C ASP A 1153 17.79 51.57 -61.65
N GLU A 1154 18.93 51.37 -60.97
CA GLU A 1154 20.14 50.78 -61.55
C GLU A 1154 19.88 49.36 -62.06
N TRP A 1155 19.16 48.53 -61.29
CA TRP A 1155 18.90 47.13 -61.63
C TRP A 1155 17.82 46.91 -62.70
N LEU A 1156 16.90 47.87 -62.91
CA LEU A 1156 15.83 47.75 -63.94
C LEU A 1156 16.37 47.60 -65.38
N SER A 1157 17.65 47.92 -65.61
CA SER A 1157 18.30 47.79 -66.93
C SER A 1157 19.64 47.04 -66.88
N ALA A 1158 20.02 46.52 -65.72
CA ALA A 1158 21.29 45.80 -65.55
C ALA A 1158 21.16 44.34 -66.01
N ASP A 1159 22.27 43.76 -66.50
CA ASP A 1159 22.37 42.31 -66.67
C ASP A 1159 22.74 41.67 -65.33
N LEU A 1160 21.75 41.06 -64.67
CA LEU A 1160 21.94 40.42 -63.36
C LEU A 1160 22.40 38.96 -63.47
N THR A 1161 22.74 38.43 -64.66
CA THR A 1161 23.01 37.00 -64.87
C THR A 1161 24.11 36.43 -63.97
N GLU A 1162 25.23 37.14 -63.80
CA GLU A 1162 26.30 36.71 -62.89
C GLU A 1162 25.82 36.69 -61.43
N ALA A 1163 25.09 37.73 -60.99
CA ALA A 1163 24.56 37.80 -59.64
C ALA A 1163 23.53 36.70 -59.34
N ARG A 1164 22.72 36.31 -60.34
CA ARG A 1164 21.77 35.18 -60.23
C ARG A 1164 22.50 33.86 -60.01
N LEU A 1165 23.57 33.59 -60.78
CA LEU A 1165 24.38 32.38 -60.64
C LEU A 1165 25.10 32.33 -59.28
N SER A 1166 25.67 33.45 -58.86
CA SER A 1166 26.34 33.59 -57.56
C SER A 1166 25.36 33.40 -56.39
N ALA A 1167 24.18 34.02 -56.44
CA ALA A 1167 23.13 33.86 -55.43
C ALA A 1167 22.70 32.39 -55.29
N ALA A 1168 22.40 31.72 -56.41
CA ALA A 1168 22.03 30.30 -56.41
C ALA A 1168 23.15 29.39 -55.89
N LYS A 1169 24.41 29.67 -56.25
CA LYS A 1169 25.56 28.92 -55.76
C LYS A 1169 25.75 29.12 -54.26
N HIS A 1170 25.65 30.36 -53.78
CA HIS A 1170 25.81 30.69 -52.36
C HIS A 1170 24.70 30.07 -51.50
N ALA A 1171 23.46 30.07 -51.99
CA ALA A 1171 22.31 29.49 -51.30
C ALA A 1171 22.49 28.00 -50.95
N LYS A 1172 23.29 27.24 -51.72
CA LYS A 1172 23.60 25.82 -51.44
C LYS A 1172 24.29 25.62 -50.09
N ASN A 1173 24.98 26.64 -49.58
CA ASN A 1173 25.61 26.58 -48.25
C ASN A 1173 24.60 26.48 -47.10
N PHE A 1174 23.31 26.69 -47.40
CA PHE A 1174 22.18 26.66 -46.47
C PHE A 1174 21.15 25.58 -46.85
N SER A 1175 21.57 24.54 -47.56
CA SER A 1175 20.66 23.43 -47.92
C SER A 1175 20.12 22.71 -46.68
N LEU A 1176 18.90 22.17 -46.77
CA LEU A 1176 18.31 21.36 -45.71
C LEU A 1176 19.16 20.14 -45.34
N ASP A 1177 19.78 19.45 -46.31
CA ASP A 1177 20.64 18.29 -46.03
C ASP A 1177 21.79 18.66 -45.09
N LYS A 1178 22.48 19.77 -45.38
CA LYS A 1178 23.56 20.28 -44.52
C LYS A 1178 23.06 20.70 -43.14
N PHE A 1179 21.90 21.37 -43.08
CA PHE A 1179 21.25 21.74 -41.82
C PHE A 1179 20.95 20.51 -40.96
N TYR A 1180 20.43 19.43 -41.55
CA TYR A 1180 20.16 18.19 -40.83
C TYR A 1180 21.42 17.53 -40.30
N ASP A 1181 22.47 17.44 -41.12
CA ASP A 1181 23.75 16.84 -40.72
C ASP A 1181 24.37 17.63 -39.55
N GLU A 1182 24.43 18.96 -39.64
CA GLU A 1182 24.98 19.82 -38.58
C GLU A 1182 24.20 19.71 -37.27
N TRP A 1183 22.86 19.65 -37.33
CA TRP A 1183 22.03 19.44 -36.14
C TRP A 1183 22.22 18.05 -35.53
N LYS A 1184 22.34 17.01 -36.36
CA LYS A 1184 22.59 15.64 -35.91
C LYS A 1184 23.96 15.55 -35.22
N ASP A 1185 24.97 16.20 -35.76
CA ASP A 1185 26.31 16.28 -35.16
C ASP A 1185 26.27 17.02 -33.83
N LEU A 1186 25.58 18.17 -33.74
CA LEU A 1186 25.41 18.92 -32.49
C LEU A 1186 24.68 18.09 -31.42
N LEU A 1187 23.55 17.48 -31.77
CA LEU A 1187 22.78 16.65 -30.83
C LEU A 1187 23.60 15.45 -30.34
N SER A 1188 24.37 14.83 -31.24
CA SER A 1188 25.24 13.70 -30.90
C SER A 1188 26.42 14.13 -30.02
N PHE A 1189 27.03 15.28 -30.34
CA PHE A 1189 28.11 15.88 -29.55
C PHE A 1189 27.64 16.14 -28.12
N VAL A 1190 26.54 16.88 -27.95
CA VAL A 1190 25.99 17.22 -26.63
C VAL A 1190 25.62 15.97 -25.86
N ARG A 1191 24.90 15.02 -26.49
CA ARG A 1191 24.56 13.73 -25.86
C ARG A 1191 25.77 12.93 -25.41
N SER A 1192 26.89 13.02 -26.15
CA SER A 1192 28.12 12.28 -25.83
C SER A 1192 28.98 12.95 -24.76
N ALA A 1193 28.99 14.29 -24.74
CA ALA A 1193 29.78 15.13 -23.84
C ALA A 1193 29.17 15.22 -22.43
N THR A 1194 27.85 15.10 -22.33
CA THR A 1194 27.11 14.92 -21.07
C THR A 1194 27.07 13.45 -20.66
#